data_AF-A0A256XPU4-F1
#
_entry.id   AF-A0A256XPU4-F1
#
_cell.length_a   1.000
_cell.length_b   1.000
_cell.length_c   1.000
_cell.angle_alpha   90.00
_cell.angle_beta   90.00
_cell.angle_gamma   90.00
#
_symmetry.space_group_name_H-M   'P 1'
#
loop_
_entity.id
_entity.type
_entity.pdbx_description
1 polymer ?
#
loop_
_entity_poly.entity_id
_entity_poly.type
_entity_poly.pdbx_seq_one_letter_code
_entity_poly.pdbx_strand_id
1 'polypeptide(L)'
;MLVSKASAQDAQEVKIRGRVYRAETVYHPHASKYFKEYYVGVIITEVLEDAQNIVSVGEIAYISYTEPLGLDVGDIIEAYGQYSYDLVSIIYVVQEYNANYYIKLIDRSPGIERKRGTAIVSYAEFGYEIDLSPFEKAYEYNVNVMEISNASDERIEYYDFYYPEKLNLQVGDVVYYDGILRNIIVEDSLIEGEVVFFDDKSFIKVVSSRVTIAYMPSFIIAGDKMRVNIKVENSPRGTLCLWVFPIKVLNTSSEYNYVLEPTPAYFPISGDGYYSLEVTFNFPPGDYQLTAFIIPEGWYINDTNIAQYTDFEEDISVFECYNKSENLIHYSNSKPRSFTIIFSPLYEEEVYRKPPPIEEAGVIVVSSLILSSLLAYFSSLNFFSQAIRFLGNLILKLMKLVKMPPWLQEGFFSYIEEWLKSMKEKEIPRPENWKFVTLKELKTVIISIIVVLIVYTFVESGSISNFLNFTVFAYIAPRVLLTSILVYAINDYGEALIAKIRDIWAEVRLWPCGLFSLILTGFALRSPFASPSLTLYQYGCPWWEKVRILIFKYLILMLSTGLFALMYIMGFRIVGDAGILICLISASFMLIPVKPYPGKILFKRRFIIWLLLFLSSFILYFTALSNILPHLVYVVAGLFSLILLLYEQVLTQGSFILRLVKAPALPPPPQTMKRFKI
;
A
#
# COMPACT_ATOMS: atom_id res chain seq x y z
N MET A 1 -64.24 20.71 27.87
CA MET A 1 -65.45 20.19 27.18
C MET A 1 -65.10 19.93 25.72
N LEU A 2 -64.66 18.70 25.44
CA LEU A 2 -64.60 17.96 24.16
C LEU A 2 -63.59 16.81 24.38
N VAL A 3 -63.91 15.91 25.30
CA VAL A 3 -63.38 14.54 25.26
C VAL A 3 -64.24 13.88 24.19
N SER A 4 -63.64 13.45 23.09
CA SER A 4 -64.33 12.63 22.11
C SER A 4 -64.94 11.44 22.84
N LYS A 5 -66.24 11.22 22.65
CA LYS A 5 -66.86 9.92 22.92
C LYS A 5 -66.14 8.88 22.07
N ALA A 6 -65.02 8.34 22.58
CA ALA A 6 -64.63 6.99 22.23
C ALA A 6 -65.82 6.12 22.60
N SER A 7 -66.32 5.37 21.63
CA SER A 7 -67.48 4.51 21.79
C SER A 7 -67.31 3.63 23.02
N ALA A 8 -68.29 3.69 23.92
CA ALA A 8 -68.46 2.79 25.07
C ALA A 8 -68.81 1.36 24.61
N GLN A 9 -68.10 0.81 23.63
CA GLN A 9 -68.45 -0.46 23.00
C GLN A 9 -67.32 -1.50 22.95
N ASP A 10 -66.08 -1.20 23.37
CA ASP A 10 -65.02 -2.21 23.58
C ASP A 10 -63.98 -1.74 24.64
N ALA A 11 -64.45 -1.20 25.77
CA ALA A 11 -63.57 -0.96 26.92
C ALA A 11 -63.26 -2.31 27.59
N GLN A 12 -62.07 -2.87 27.33
CA GLN A 12 -61.66 -4.16 27.87
C GLN A 12 -61.07 -3.95 29.27
N GLU A 13 -61.63 -4.57 30.29
CA GLU A 13 -61.10 -4.47 31.65
C GLU A 13 -60.15 -5.63 31.93
N VAL A 14 -58.99 -5.31 32.51
CA VAL A 14 -57.98 -6.31 32.90
C VAL A 14 -57.56 -6.09 34.33
N LYS A 15 -57.35 -7.20 35.04
CA LYS A 15 -56.77 -7.25 36.37
C LYS A 15 -55.52 -8.10 36.32
N ILE A 16 -54.41 -7.49 36.68
CA ILE A 16 -53.09 -8.12 36.61
C ILE A 16 -52.36 -7.99 37.94
N ARG A 17 -51.42 -8.90 38.18
CA ARG A 17 -50.31 -8.69 39.09
C ARG A 17 -49.03 -8.63 38.29
N GLY A 18 -48.24 -7.60 38.51
CA GLY A 18 -47.01 -7.36 37.77
C GLY A 18 -45.88 -6.92 38.66
N ARG A 19 -44.66 -7.20 38.21
CA ARG A 19 -43.44 -6.66 38.81
C ARG A 19 -43.06 -5.37 38.08
N VAL A 20 -42.87 -4.30 38.84
CA VAL A 20 -42.41 -3.01 38.33
C VAL A 20 -41.03 -3.18 37.71
N TYR A 21 -40.88 -2.84 36.43
CA TYR A 21 -39.57 -2.79 35.76
C TYR A 21 -39.12 -1.35 35.46
N ARG A 22 -40.07 -0.42 35.39
CA ARG A 22 -39.84 1.02 35.27
C ARG A 22 -40.53 1.71 36.43
N ALA A 23 -39.76 2.41 37.26
CA ALA A 23 -40.27 3.05 38.46
C ALA A 23 -41.34 4.11 38.15
N GLU A 24 -42.06 4.52 39.18
CA GLU A 24 -43.05 5.59 39.08
C GLU A 24 -42.42 6.87 38.52
N THR A 25 -42.95 7.34 37.39
CA THR A 25 -42.52 8.60 36.75
C THR A 25 -43.70 9.54 36.61
N VAL A 26 -43.46 10.83 36.88
CA VAL A 26 -44.48 11.89 36.75
C VAL A 26 -44.47 12.40 35.32
N TYR A 27 -45.62 12.33 34.64
CA TYR A 27 -45.79 12.98 33.35
C TYR A 27 -46.57 14.29 33.53
N HIS A 28 -46.05 15.37 32.93
CA HIS A 28 -46.75 16.65 32.85
C HIS A 28 -47.18 16.90 31.40
N PRO A 29 -48.43 16.57 31.01
CA PRO A 29 -48.93 17.02 29.74
C PRO A 29 -49.01 18.55 29.76
N HIS A 30 -48.38 19.20 28.80
CA HIS A 30 -48.52 20.65 28.58
C HIS A 30 -49.99 21.10 28.35
N ALA A 31 -50.95 20.18 28.25
CA ALA A 31 -52.35 20.44 27.92
C ALA A 31 -53.33 20.49 29.11
N SER A 32 -52.96 20.08 30.34
CA SER A 32 -53.87 20.22 31.49
C SER A 32 -53.14 20.69 32.76
N LYS A 33 -53.47 21.90 33.20
CA LYS A 33 -52.90 22.54 34.39
C LYS A 33 -53.43 21.94 35.71
N TYR A 34 -54.15 20.80 35.66
CA TYR A 34 -55.07 20.39 36.72
C TYR A 34 -54.94 18.92 37.19
N PHE A 35 -54.23 18.04 36.49
CA PHE A 35 -54.01 16.65 36.93
C PHE A 35 -52.56 16.21 36.73
N LYS A 36 -51.99 15.54 37.74
CA LYS A 36 -50.71 14.83 37.63
C LYS A 36 -51.02 13.37 37.34
N GLU A 37 -50.48 12.85 36.25
CA GLU A 37 -50.58 11.42 35.91
C GLU A 37 -49.23 10.76 36.15
N TYR A 38 -49.27 9.61 36.81
CA TYR A 38 -48.14 8.77 37.14
C TYR A 38 -48.16 7.54 36.24
N TYR A 39 -46.99 7.18 35.76
CA TYR A 39 -46.80 6.02 34.90
C TYR A 39 -45.80 5.07 35.53
N VAL A 40 -46.14 3.78 35.49
CA VAL A 40 -45.25 2.70 35.92
C VAL A 40 -45.27 1.61 34.85
N GLY A 41 -44.09 1.10 34.49
CA GLY A 41 -43.98 -0.05 33.59
C GLY A 41 -43.92 -1.32 34.43
N VAL A 42 -44.76 -2.30 34.09
CA VAL A 42 -44.79 -3.60 34.75
C VAL A 42 -44.63 -4.75 33.77
N ILE A 43 -43.94 -5.81 34.21
CA ILE A 43 -44.03 -7.11 33.56
C ILE A 43 -45.11 -7.90 34.25
N ILE A 44 -46.08 -8.37 33.48
CA ILE A 44 -47.21 -9.15 33.99
C ILE A 44 -46.69 -10.49 34.50
N THR A 45 -46.79 -10.71 35.80
CA THR A 45 -46.40 -11.97 36.45
C THR A 45 -47.59 -12.93 36.59
N GLU A 46 -48.80 -12.39 36.66
CA GLU A 46 -50.04 -13.16 36.83
C GLU A 46 -51.20 -12.36 36.22
N VAL A 47 -52.07 -13.03 35.47
CA VAL A 47 -53.32 -12.45 34.96
C VAL A 47 -54.45 -12.95 35.86
N LEU A 48 -55.09 -12.03 36.59
CA LEU A 48 -56.12 -12.36 37.58
C LEU A 48 -57.52 -12.35 36.95
N GLU A 49 -57.81 -11.34 36.12
CA GLU A 49 -59.07 -11.23 35.37
C GLU A 49 -58.76 -10.66 33.99
N ASP A 50 -59.08 -11.43 32.95
CA ASP A 50 -59.01 -11.00 31.56
C ASP A 50 -60.04 -11.81 30.77
N ALA A 51 -61.21 -11.21 30.54
CA ALA A 51 -62.33 -11.92 29.93
C ALA A 51 -62.09 -12.32 28.46
N GLN A 52 -61.07 -11.74 27.81
CA GLN A 52 -60.84 -11.91 26.37
C GLN A 52 -59.43 -12.42 26.04
N ASN A 53 -58.62 -12.77 27.05
CA ASN A 53 -57.21 -13.23 26.91
C ASN A 53 -56.37 -12.27 26.06
N ILE A 54 -56.47 -10.98 26.38
CA ILE A 54 -55.79 -9.87 25.71
C ILE A 54 -54.35 -9.71 26.22
N VAL A 55 -54.11 -9.97 27.51
CA VAL A 55 -52.78 -9.85 28.11
C VAL A 55 -52.20 -11.21 28.46
N SER A 56 -50.88 -11.32 28.36
CA SER A 56 -50.15 -12.56 28.63
C SER A 56 -49.12 -12.40 29.74
N VAL A 57 -48.85 -13.50 30.46
CA VAL A 57 -47.77 -13.53 31.46
C VAL A 57 -46.43 -13.36 30.73
N GLY A 58 -45.57 -12.49 31.25
CA GLY A 58 -44.30 -12.10 30.61
C GLY A 58 -44.40 -10.86 29.73
N GLU A 59 -45.61 -10.38 29.42
CA GLU A 59 -45.83 -9.17 28.63
C GLU A 59 -45.53 -7.89 29.45
N ILE A 60 -45.05 -6.87 28.76
CA ILE A 60 -44.85 -5.52 29.30
C ILE A 60 -46.14 -4.73 29.18
N ALA A 61 -46.64 -4.22 30.31
CA ALA A 61 -47.77 -3.30 30.36
C ALA A 61 -47.40 -2.00 31.07
N TYR A 62 -47.93 -0.87 30.61
CA TYR A 62 -47.78 0.43 31.25
C TYR A 62 -49.06 0.79 31.99
N ILE A 63 -48.94 1.19 33.25
CA ILE A 63 -50.09 1.55 34.07
C ILE A 63 -50.08 3.05 34.29
N SER A 64 -51.16 3.71 33.89
CA SER A 64 -51.41 5.14 34.11
C SER A 64 -52.39 5.33 35.26
N TYR A 65 -52.04 6.15 36.24
CA TYR A 65 -52.83 6.40 37.46
C TYR A 65 -52.60 7.80 38.02
N THR A 66 -53.41 8.23 38.99
CA THR A 66 -53.53 9.66 39.37
C THR A 66 -52.92 10.03 40.73
N GLU A 67 -52.63 9.05 41.58
CA GLU A 67 -52.05 9.27 42.92
C GLU A 67 -50.71 8.54 43.07
N PRO A 68 -49.63 9.20 43.53
CA PRO A 68 -48.34 8.56 43.67
C PRO A 68 -48.39 7.46 44.73
N LEU A 69 -47.82 6.31 44.40
CA LEU A 69 -47.61 5.17 45.29
C LEU A 69 -46.15 5.03 45.74
N GLY A 70 -45.22 5.77 45.11
CA GLY A 70 -43.79 5.68 45.38
C GLY A 70 -43.26 4.29 45.04
N LEU A 71 -43.64 3.78 43.86
CA LEU A 71 -43.25 2.46 43.37
C LEU A 71 -41.82 2.48 42.83
N ASP A 72 -41.01 1.56 43.35
CA ASP A 72 -39.64 1.34 42.91
C ASP A 72 -39.54 0.13 41.95
N VAL A 73 -38.45 0.06 41.17
CA VAL A 73 -38.17 -1.12 40.35
C VAL A 73 -38.08 -2.37 41.23
N GLY A 74 -38.77 -3.42 40.82
CA GLY A 74 -38.85 -4.70 41.53
C GLY A 74 -40.06 -4.84 42.46
N ASP A 75 -40.80 -3.76 42.73
CA ASP A 75 -42.03 -3.84 43.53
C ASP A 75 -43.09 -4.69 42.82
N ILE A 76 -43.90 -5.39 43.61
CA ILE A 76 -45.03 -6.18 43.10
C ILE A 76 -46.30 -5.38 43.29
N ILE A 77 -46.99 -5.12 42.20
CA ILE A 77 -48.27 -4.40 42.22
C ILE A 77 -49.39 -5.28 41.67
N GLU A 78 -50.60 -4.96 42.10
CA GLU A 78 -51.84 -5.43 41.50
C GLU A 78 -52.57 -4.22 40.94
N ALA A 79 -53.02 -4.32 39.69
CA ALA A 79 -53.73 -3.25 39.02
C ALA A 79 -54.98 -3.78 38.34
N TYR A 80 -56.06 -3.03 38.48
CA TYR A 80 -57.33 -3.26 37.81
C TYR A 80 -57.75 -1.97 37.11
N GLY A 81 -57.90 -2.04 35.80
CA GLY A 81 -58.19 -0.87 34.98
C GLY A 81 -58.62 -1.24 33.57
N GLN A 82 -58.83 -0.19 32.77
CA GLN A 82 -59.22 -0.32 31.38
C GLN A 82 -57.98 -0.49 30.49
N TYR A 83 -57.93 -1.58 29.74
CA TYR A 83 -56.93 -1.86 28.73
C TYR A 83 -57.20 -1.06 27.44
N SER A 84 -56.15 -0.55 26.82
CA SER A 84 -56.20 0.15 25.53
C SER A 84 -55.16 -0.38 24.55
N TYR A 85 -55.60 -0.65 23.31
CA TYR A 85 -54.77 -1.09 22.19
C TYR A 85 -54.32 0.09 21.33
N ASP A 86 -53.45 0.95 21.86
CA ASP A 86 -52.78 1.99 21.07
C ASP A 86 -51.28 1.67 21.03
N LEU A 87 -50.87 0.78 20.10
CA LEU A 87 -49.48 0.35 19.78
C LEU A 87 -48.64 -0.26 20.92
N VAL A 88 -48.98 -0.02 22.20
CA VAL A 88 -48.35 -0.52 23.42
C VAL A 88 -49.45 -0.87 24.44
N SER A 89 -49.26 -1.94 25.22
CA SER A 89 -50.21 -2.43 26.21
C SER A 89 -50.36 -1.45 27.40
N ILE A 90 -51.34 -0.54 27.36
CA ILE A 90 -51.60 0.46 28.43
C ILE A 90 -52.85 0.10 29.23
N ILE A 91 -52.73 0.14 30.57
CA ILE A 91 -53.81 -0.04 31.54
C ILE A 91 -54.08 1.29 32.23
N TYR A 92 -55.25 1.87 31.96
CA TYR A 92 -55.72 3.11 32.58
C TYR A 92 -56.44 2.81 33.90
N VAL A 93 -55.87 3.28 35.00
CA VAL A 93 -56.44 3.20 36.35
C VAL A 93 -56.93 4.58 36.76
N VAL A 94 -58.08 4.96 36.20
CA VAL A 94 -58.72 6.26 36.44
C VAL A 94 -60.03 6.02 37.18
N GLN A 95 -60.04 6.37 38.48
CA GLN A 95 -61.23 6.19 39.34
C GLN A 95 -62.44 6.99 38.87
N GLU A 96 -62.25 8.05 38.08
CA GLU A 96 -63.33 8.83 37.45
C GLU A 96 -64.09 8.03 36.37
N TYR A 97 -63.45 7.03 35.74
CA TYR A 97 -64.08 6.15 34.76
C TYR A 97 -64.79 4.96 35.40
N ASN A 98 -64.20 4.37 36.45
CA ASN A 98 -64.83 3.32 37.26
C ASN A 98 -64.29 3.39 38.69
N ALA A 99 -65.18 3.55 39.67
CA ALA A 99 -64.80 3.66 41.08
C ALA A 99 -64.10 2.40 41.64
N ASN A 100 -64.23 1.26 40.95
CA ASN A 100 -63.56 0.02 41.33
C ASN A 100 -62.13 -0.07 40.79
N TYR A 101 -61.68 0.81 39.90
CA TYR A 101 -60.30 0.78 39.39
C TYR A 101 -59.31 1.14 40.49
N TYR A 102 -58.26 0.35 40.60
CA TYR A 102 -57.21 0.55 41.59
C TYR A 102 -55.87 0.06 41.11
N ILE A 103 -54.84 0.66 41.68
CA ILE A 103 -53.48 0.15 41.68
C ILE A 103 -53.07 0.02 43.14
N LYS A 104 -52.50 -1.12 43.51
CA LYS A 104 -52.12 -1.43 44.89
C LYS A 104 -50.75 -2.08 44.92
N LEU A 105 -49.86 -1.54 45.74
CA LEU A 105 -48.63 -2.20 46.14
C LEU A 105 -48.95 -3.46 46.97
N ILE A 106 -48.50 -4.61 46.50
CA ILE A 106 -48.69 -5.92 47.15
C ILE A 106 -47.49 -6.27 48.01
N ASP A 107 -46.29 -6.12 47.46
CA ASP A 107 -45.05 -6.41 48.15
C ASP A 107 -43.94 -5.48 47.68
N ARG A 108 -43.09 -5.03 48.61
CA ARG A 108 -41.90 -4.25 48.26
C ARG A 108 -40.76 -5.19 47.94
N SER A 109 -40.00 -4.89 46.89
CA SER A 109 -38.86 -5.73 46.53
C SER A 109 -37.84 -5.77 47.67
N PRO A 110 -37.38 -6.96 48.12
CA PRO A 110 -36.38 -7.09 49.16
C PRO A 110 -34.99 -6.79 48.58
N GLY A 111 -34.69 -5.51 48.40
CA GLY A 111 -33.37 -5.03 48.00
C GLY A 111 -33.19 -4.97 46.48
N ILE A 112 -33.08 -3.75 45.98
CA ILE A 112 -32.67 -3.46 44.62
C ILE A 112 -31.14 -3.62 44.59
N GLU A 113 -30.63 -4.62 43.88
CA GLU A 113 -29.20 -4.73 43.62
C GLU A 113 -28.81 -3.62 42.64
N ARG A 114 -28.10 -2.60 43.14
CA ARG A 114 -27.55 -1.54 42.29
C ARG A 114 -26.18 -1.97 41.81
N LYS A 115 -25.94 -1.81 40.52
CA LYS A 115 -24.65 -2.03 39.91
C LYS A 115 -24.06 -0.71 39.44
N ARG A 116 -22.79 -0.51 39.78
CA ARG A 116 -22.03 0.68 39.43
C ARG A 116 -20.70 0.26 38.83
N GLY A 117 -20.38 0.79 37.67
CA GLY A 117 -19.21 0.36 36.93
C GLY A 117 -18.86 1.27 35.76
N THR A 118 -17.90 0.79 34.98
CA THR A 118 -17.47 1.40 33.73
C THR A 118 -17.62 0.35 32.63
N ALA A 119 -18.25 0.70 31.52
CA ALA A 119 -18.48 -0.21 30.41
C ALA A 119 -18.18 0.44 29.06
N ILE A 120 -17.83 -0.38 28.07
CA ILE A 120 -17.57 0.02 26.69
C ILE A 120 -18.81 -0.33 25.86
N VAL A 121 -19.34 0.61 25.09
CA VAL A 121 -20.44 0.37 24.16
C VAL A 121 -19.96 -0.55 23.03
N SER A 122 -20.54 -1.75 22.92
CA SER A 122 -20.17 -2.78 21.94
C SER A 122 -21.04 -2.70 20.68
N TYR A 123 -22.31 -2.34 20.83
CA TYR A 123 -23.28 -2.22 19.74
C TYR A 123 -24.22 -1.04 19.97
N ALA A 124 -24.40 -0.18 18.97
CA ALA A 124 -25.16 1.06 19.09
C ALA A 124 -26.61 0.95 18.57
N GLU A 125 -27.53 0.91 19.53
CA GLU A 125 -28.93 1.35 19.58
C GLU A 125 -29.97 0.93 18.51
N PHE A 126 -31.02 0.26 19.00
CA PHE A 126 -32.41 0.35 18.53
C PHE A 126 -33.21 1.16 19.56
N GLY A 127 -33.97 2.17 19.13
CA GLY A 127 -34.91 2.90 20.00
C GLY A 127 -36.32 2.30 19.89
N TYR A 128 -36.96 2.03 21.03
CA TYR A 128 -38.37 1.65 21.09
C TYR A 128 -39.21 2.91 21.31
N GLU A 129 -40.16 3.14 20.42
CA GLU A 129 -41.16 4.20 20.58
C GLU A 129 -42.31 3.68 21.45
N ILE A 130 -42.56 4.37 22.55
CA ILE A 130 -43.71 4.14 23.42
C ILE A 130 -44.69 5.27 23.16
N ASP A 131 -45.76 4.97 22.43
CA ASP A 131 -46.83 5.93 22.19
C ASP A 131 -47.71 6.03 23.43
N LEU A 132 -47.52 7.09 24.23
CA LEU A 132 -48.36 7.38 25.41
C LEU A 132 -49.56 8.28 25.02
N SER A 133 -50.14 8.03 23.84
CA SER A 133 -51.34 8.73 23.36
C SER A 133 -52.41 8.81 24.45
N PRO A 134 -52.99 10.00 24.70
CA PRO A 134 -53.00 11.18 23.83
C PRO A 134 -51.95 12.24 24.17
N PHE A 135 -50.97 11.98 25.07
CA PHE A 135 -50.29 13.07 25.77
C PHE A 135 -48.82 13.35 25.42
N GLU A 136 -48.06 12.42 24.81
CA GLU A 136 -46.80 12.62 24.05
C GLU A 136 -46.12 11.24 23.83
N LYS A 137 -45.04 11.18 23.03
CA LYS A 137 -44.28 9.95 22.78
C LYS A 137 -43.11 9.83 23.77
N ALA A 138 -42.98 8.70 24.45
CA ALA A 138 -41.78 8.35 25.22
C ALA A 138 -40.87 7.43 24.39
N TYR A 139 -39.56 7.52 24.61
CA TYR A 139 -38.60 6.67 23.93
C TYR A 139 -37.79 5.91 24.98
N GLU A 140 -37.63 4.61 24.79
CA GLU A 140 -36.71 3.77 25.55
C GLU A 140 -35.59 3.31 24.62
N TYR A 141 -34.36 3.43 25.10
CA TYR A 141 -33.17 3.14 24.33
C TYR A 141 -32.45 1.93 24.94
N ASN A 142 -32.06 0.98 24.10
CA ASN A 142 -31.27 -0.18 24.47
C ASN A 142 -29.90 -0.12 23.78
N VAL A 143 -28.84 -0.30 24.54
CA VAL A 143 -27.47 -0.44 24.04
C VAL A 143 -26.78 -1.64 24.70
N ASN A 144 -26.05 -2.43 23.92
CA ASN A 144 -25.21 -3.50 24.48
C ASN A 144 -23.86 -2.92 24.89
N VAL A 145 -23.38 -3.32 26.06
CA VAL A 145 -22.11 -2.86 26.62
C VAL A 145 -21.29 -4.02 27.18
N MET A 146 -19.97 -3.83 27.18
CA MET A 146 -18.99 -4.74 27.77
C MET A 146 -18.41 -4.09 29.03
N GLU A 147 -18.58 -4.70 30.20
CA GLU A 147 -18.07 -4.16 31.46
C GLU A 147 -16.54 -4.33 31.58
N ILE A 148 -15.88 -3.27 32.03
CA ILE A 148 -14.45 -3.28 32.35
C ILE A 148 -14.29 -3.74 33.80
N SER A 149 -13.95 -5.02 34.00
CA SER A 149 -13.70 -5.59 35.34
C SER A 149 -12.30 -5.25 35.85
N ASN A 150 -12.20 -4.82 37.13
CA ASN A 150 -10.94 -4.62 37.84
C ASN A 150 -10.41 -5.91 38.50
N ALA A 151 -11.18 -6.99 38.51
CA ALA A 151 -10.80 -8.25 39.16
C ALA A 151 -10.00 -9.13 38.18
N SER A 152 -8.90 -9.70 38.68
CA SER A 152 -7.92 -10.49 37.94
C SER A 152 -8.42 -11.80 37.32
N ASP A 153 -9.71 -12.10 37.41
CA ASP A 153 -10.32 -13.32 36.86
C ASP A 153 -11.28 -12.97 35.71
N GLU A 154 -10.81 -13.33 34.51
CA GLU A 154 -11.32 -13.24 33.13
C GLU A 154 -12.83 -13.50 32.88
N ARG A 155 -13.75 -12.79 33.53
CA ARG A 155 -15.15 -12.71 33.03
C ARG A 155 -15.39 -11.34 32.41
N ILE A 156 -15.35 -11.31 31.08
CA ILE A 156 -15.97 -10.24 30.31
C ILE A 156 -17.47 -10.41 30.48
N GLU A 157 -18.11 -9.47 31.17
CA GLU A 157 -19.56 -9.46 31.37
C GLU A 157 -20.19 -8.48 30.39
N TYR A 158 -21.21 -8.95 29.67
CA TYR A 158 -21.98 -8.14 28.74
C TYR A 158 -23.30 -7.76 29.39
N TYR A 159 -23.69 -6.50 29.23
CA TYR A 159 -24.92 -5.95 29.77
C TYR A 159 -25.75 -5.28 28.68
N ASP A 160 -27.07 -5.35 28.82
CA ASP A 160 -27.99 -4.49 28.08
C ASP A 160 -28.38 -3.32 28.97
N PHE A 161 -28.12 -2.10 28.48
CA PHE A 161 -28.43 -0.87 29.18
C PHE A 161 -29.73 -0.29 28.65
N TYR A 162 -30.72 -0.14 29.53
CA TYR A 162 -32.04 0.42 29.21
C TYR A 162 -32.23 1.78 29.86
N TYR A 163 -32.30 2.84 29.05
CA TYR A 163 -32.35 4.22 29.53
C TYR A 163 -33.38 5.09 28.79
N PRO A 164 -33.95 6.12 29.45
CA PRO A 164 -35.07 6.91 28.91
C PRO A 164 -34.66 8.13 28.07
N GLU A 165 -33.38 8.55 28.11
CA GLU A 165 -32.91 9.79 27.46
C GLU A 165 -32.05 9.47 26.23
N LYS A 166 -32.19 10.23 25.13
CA LYS A 166 -31.32 10.01 23.96
C LYS A 166 -29.89 10.50 24.24
N LEU A 167 -28.95 9.57 24.45
CA LEU A 167 -27.56 9.89 24.78
C LEU A 167 -26.60 9.92 23.59
N ASN A 168 -27.05 9.53 22.38
CA ASN A 168 -26.23 9.48 21.16
C ASN A 168 -24.91 8.71 21.38
N LEU A 169 -25.01 7.57 22.09
CA LEU A 169 -23.90 6.66 22.33
C LEU A 169 -23.43 6.05 21.02
N GLN A 170 -22.12 5.92 20.87
CA GLN A 170 -21.46 5.33 19.71
C GLN A 170 -20.65 4.11 20.14
N VAL A 171 -20.46 3.16 19.22
CA VAL A 171 -19.59 2.00 19.47
C VAL A 171 -18.20 2.50 19.89
N GLY A 172 -17.66 1.90 20.95
CA GLY A 172 -16.39 2.28 21.57
C GLY A 172 -16.48 3.43 22.58
N ASP A 173 -17.63 4.07 22.79
CA ASP A 173 -17.79 4.98 23.92
C ASP A 173 -17.63 4.24 25.25
N VAL A 174 -16.92 4.86 26.18
CA VAL A 174 -16.82 4.38 27.56
C VAL A 174 -17.78 5.17 28.41
N VAL A 175 -18.66 4.46 29.11
CA VAL A 175 -19.68 5.03 29.98
C VAL A 175 -19.42 4.66 31.43
N TYR A 176 -19.57 5.65 32.31
CA TYR A 176 -19.66 5.44 33.75
C TYR A 176 -21.13 5.44 34.14
N TYR A 177 -21.55 4.42 34.88
CA TYR A 177 -22.96 4.16 35.13
C TYR A 177 -23.22 3.76 36.57
N ASP A 178 -24.41 4.11 37.06
CA ASP A 178 -25.02 3.61 38.29
C ASP A 178 -26.48 3.30 37.95
N GLY A 179 -26.85 2.03 38.00
CA GLY A 179 -28.18 1.57 37.60
C GLY A 179 -28.63 0.36 38.41
N ILE A 180 -29.85 -0.07 38.14
CA ILE A 180 -30.45 -1.21 38.82
C ILE A 180 -30.16 -2.46 38.01
N LEU A 181 -29.47 -3.43 38.62
CA LEU A 181 -29.24 -4.73 38.00
C LEU A 181 -30.53 -5.54 38.07
N ARG A 182 -30.95 -6.02 36.91
CA ARG A 182 -32.14 -6.83 36.74
C ARG A 182 -31.75 -8.14 36.06
N ASN A 183 -32.15 -9.23 36.70
CA ASN A 183 -32.15 -10.55 36.09
C ASN A 183 -33.58 -10.89 35.67
N ILE A 184 -33.79 -11.18 34.38
CA ILE A 184 -35.09 -11.61 33.88
C ILE A 184 -35.08 -13.14 33.79
N ILE A 185 -36.11 -13.79 34.34
CA ILE A 185 -36.34 -15.23 34.12
C ILE A 185 -37.48 -15.35 33.11
N VAL A 186 -37.19 -15.88 31.93
CA VAL A 186 -38.19 -16.19 30.89
C VAL A 186 -38.19 -17.70 30.67
N GLU A 187 -39.34 -18.36 30.82
CA GLU A 187 -39.51 -19.80 30.54
C GLU A 187 -38.41 -20.70 31.16
N ASP A 188 -38.15 -20.52 32.47
CA ASP A 188 -37.10 -21.23 33.24
C ASP A 188 -35.65 -20.96 32.80
N SER A 189 -35.42 -20.00 31.89
CA SER A 189 -34.11 -19.52 31.48
C SER A 189 -33.80 -18.16 32.11
N LEU A 190 -32.72 -18.07 32.88
CA LEU A 190 -32.24 -16.82 33.47
C LEU A 190 -31.46 -16.03 32.41
N ILE A 191 -32.00 -14.90 31.97
CA ILE A 191 -31.27 -13.87 31.26
C ILE A 191 -30.66 -12.97 32.35
N GLU A 192 -29.40 -13.24 32.69
CA GLU A 192 -28.60 -12.37 33.55
C GLU A 192 -28.17 -11.13 32.75
N GLY A 193 -28.22 -9.94 33.37
CA GLY A 193 -27.43 -8.79 32.88
C GLY A 193 -28.16 -7.62 32.22
N GLU A 194 -29.39 -7.27 32.61
CA GLU A 194 -29.96 -5.97 32.23
C GLU A 194 -29.66 -4.91 33.29
N VAL A 195 -29.18 -3.73 32.90
CA VAL A 195 -29.02 -2.59 33.80
C VAL A 195 -29.99 -1.49 33.38
N VAL A 196 -30.82 -1.09 34.33
CA VAL A 196 -31.97 -0.22 34.08
C VAL A 196 -31.78 1.14 34.76
N PHE A 197 -32.09 2.22 34.03
CA PHE A 197 -31.89 3.62 34.44
C PHE A 197 -33.22 4.38 34.59
N PHE A 198 -34.19 3.81 35.32
CA PHE A 198 -35.54 4.37 35.46
C PHE A 198 -35.87 4.91 36.85
N ASP A 199 -34.88 5.18 37.71
CA ASP A 199 -35.09 5.85 39.01
C ASP A 199 -34.32 7.18 39.12
N ASP A 200 -34.56 7.92 40.20
CA ASP A 200 -33.98 9.24 40.45
C ASP A 200 -32.47 9.21 40.80
N LYS A 201 -31.93 8.03 41.08
CA LYS A 201 -30.53 7.82 41.46
C LYS A 201 -29.68 7.28 40.33
N SER A 202 -30.31 6.75 39.28
CA SER A 202 -29.64 6.13 38.16
C SER A 202 -29.08 7.19 37.22
N PHE A 203 -27.88 6.95 36.72
CA PHE A 203 -27.27 7.79 35.71
C PHE A 203 -26.33 6.99 34.83
N ILE A 204 -26.15 7.50 33.62
CA ILE A 204 -25.18 7.00 32.65
C ILE A 204 -24.52 8.21 32.02
N LYS A 205 -23.18 8.20 31.96
CA LYS A 205 -22.40 9.33 31.45
C LYS A 205 -21.24 8.84 30.60
N VAL A 206 -21.10 9.40 29.40
CA VAL A 206 -19.91 9.18 28.57
C VAL A 206 -18.70 9.81 29.25
N VAL A 207 -17.65 9.02 29.44
CA VAL A 207 -16.37 9.40 30.06
C VAL A 207 -15.18 9.27 29.11
N SER A 208 -15.38 8.72 27.90
CA SER A 208 -14.36 8.68 26.85
C SER A 208 -14.36 9.92 25.96
N SER A 209 -13.16 10.32 25.53
CA SER A 209 -12.99 11.23 24.39
C SER A 209 -13.11 10.48 23.07
N ARG A 210 -13.76 11.10 22.08
CA ARG A 210 -13.87 10.57 20.72
C ARG A 210 -12.85 11.24 19.81
N VAL A 211 -12.00 10.44 19.17
CA VAL A 211 -10.92 10.91 18.29
C VAL A 211 -11.10 10.35 16.89
N THR A 212 -11.46 11.21 15.94
CA THR A 212 -11.73 10.81 14.55
C THR A 212 -10.69 11.40 13.60
N ILE A 213 -9.97 10.55 12.87
CA ILE A 213 -9.06 10.97 11.79
C ILE A 213 -9.89 11.31 10.54
N ALA A 214 -10.27 12.58 10.42
CA ALA A 214 -11.14 13.09 9.35
C ALA A 214 -10.48 13.02 7.96
N TYR A 215 -9.19 13.34 7.85
CA TYR A 215 -8.47 13.30 6.58
C TYR A 215 -7.04 12.81 6.77
N MET A 216 -6.64 11.86 5.91
CA MET A 216 -5.28 11.38 5.75
C MET A 216 -5.10 10.86 4.31
N PRO A 217 -3.99 11.16 3.62
CA PRO A 217 -3.68 10.55 2.34
C PRO A 217 -3.50 9.04 2.46
N SER A 218 -4.10 8.28 1.54
CA SER A 218 -3.96 6.80 1.50
C SER A 218 -2.57 6.35 1.08
N PHE A 219 -1.82 7.20 0.39
CA PHE A 219 -0.50 6.89 -0.14
C PHE A 219 0.50 7.97 0.28
N ILE A 220 1.59 7.52 0.90
CA ILE A 220 2.58 8.38 1.53
C ILE A 220 3.98 8.08 0.97
N ILE A 221 4.76 9.14 0.80
CA ILE A 221 6.20 9.05 0.58
C ILE A 221 6.85 9.31 1.94
N ALA A 222 7.70 8.38 2.40
CA ALA A 222 8.36 8.54 3.68
C ALA A 222 9.29 9.76 3.66
N GLY A 223 9.29 10.53 4.76
CA GLY A 223 10.02 11.80 4.86
C GLY A 223 9.23 13.02 4.41
N ASP A 224 8.12 12.87 3.69
CA ASP A 224 7.28 14.01 3.32
C ASP A 224 6.45 14.49 4.52
N LYS A 225 6.28 15.82 4.61
CA LYS A 225 5.34 16.43 5.55
C LYS A 225 3.92 16.23 5.04
N MET A 226 3.10 15.59 5.86
CA MET A 226 1.71 15.30 5.54
C MET A 226 0.76 15.98 6.51
N ARG A 227 -0.35 16.48 5.96
CA ARG A 227 -1.43 17.06 6.75
C ARG A 227 -2.41 15.98 7.16
N VAL A 228 -2.55 15.78 8.46
CA VAL A 228 -3.57 14.91 9.07
C VAL A 228 -4.59 15.81 9.77
N ASN A 229 -5.87 15.65 9.45
CA ASN A 229 -6.93 16.38 10.12
C ASN A 229 -7.66 15.46 11.09
N ILE A 230 -7.82 15.91 12.34
CA ILE A 230 -8.39 15.13 13.43
C ILE A 230 -9.50 15.94 14.09
N LYS A 231 -10.64 15.32 14.31
CA LYS A 231 -11.77 15.85 15.08
C LYS A 231 -11.75 15.21 16.46
N VAL A 232 -11.85 16.03 17.50
CA VAL A 232 -11.88 15.59 18.90
C VAL A 232 -13.18 16.08 19.53
N GLU A 233 -13.86 15.18 20.25
CA GLU A 233 -15.12 15.44 20.97
C GLU A 233 -15.05 14.84 22.38
N ASN A 234 -15.79 15.41 23.34
CA ASN A 234 -15.84 14.99 24.73
C ASN A 234 -14.45 14.90 25.39
N SER A 235 -13.59 15.89 25.15
CA SER A 235 -12.19 15.84 25.56
C SER A 235 -11.74 16.96 26.50
N PRO A 236 -10.96 16.62 27.55
CA PRO A 236 -10.28 17.63 28.35
C PRO A 236 -9.16 18.29 27.53
N ARG A 237 -8.59 19.36 28.09
CA ARG A 237 -7.29 19.86 27.63
C ARG A 237 -6.24 18.78 27.83
N GLY A 238 -5.24 18.74 26.95
CA GLY A 238 -4.19 17.73 27.04
C GLY A 238 -3.33 17.64 25.80
N THR A 239 -2.83 16.44 25.54
CA THR A 239 -1.95 16.12 24.43
C THR A 239 -2.60 15.03 23.58
N LEU A 240 -2.74 15.31 22.28
CA LEU A 240 -3.12 14.31 21.30
C LEU A 240 -1.88 13.50 20.89
N CYS A 241 -1.99 12.18 20.99
CA CYS A 241 -0.95 11.21 20.70
C CYS A 241 -1.32 10.43 19.44
N LEU A 242 -0.41 10.34 18.48
CA LEU A 242 -0.58 9.56 17.26
C LEU A 242 0.22 8.25 17.35
N TRP A 243 -0.44 7.11 17.14
CA TRP A 243 0.17 5.80 17.19
C TRP A 243 0.02 5.08 15.84
N VAL A 244 1.14 4.66 15.26
CA VAL A 244 1.18 3.92 13.99
C VAL A 244 1.50 2.44 14.24
N PHE A 245 0.68 1.55 13.69
CA PHE A 245 0.86 0.11 13.73
C PHE A 245 1.21 -0.44 12.35
N PRO A 246 2.25 -1.27 12.21
CA PRO A 246 2.54 -1.94 10.95
C PRO A 246 1.53 -3.07 10.69
N ILE A 247 0.90 -3.07 9.51
CA ILE A 247 0.10 -4.21 9.02
C ILE A 247 1.01 -5.14 8.21
N LYS A 248 1.78 -4.57 7.28
CA LYS A 248 2.64 -5.32 6.38
C LYS A 248 3.81 -4.46 5.90
N VAL A 249 5.02 -4.78 6.36
CA VAL A 249 6.23 -4.03 6.00
C VAL A 249 7.02 -4.75 4.91
N LEU A 250 7.46 -4.03 3.89
CA LEU A 250 8.40 -4.52 2.89
C LEU A 250 9.82 -4.30 3.40
N ASN A 251 10.59 -5.39 3.49
CA ASN A 251 12.05 -5.41 3.67
C ASN A 251 12.60 -5.44 5.11
N THR A 252 12.19 -6.43 5.91
CA THR A 252 13.03 -6.91 7.04
C THR A 252 13.23 -8.41 6.89
N SER A 253 14.45 -8.80 6.49
CA SER A 253 14.93 -10.18 6.43
C SER A 253 15.15 -10.78 7.82
N SER A 254 14.25 -10.51 8.76
CA SER A 254 14.39 -10.93 10.14
C SER A 254 13.00 -11.11 10.73
N GLU A 255 12.79 -12.25 11.38
CA GLU A 255 11.68 -12.63 12.29
C GLU A 255 11.43 -11.65 13.46
N TYR A 256 11.94 -10.43 13.38
CA TYR A 256 11.57 -9.36 14.28
C TYR A 256 10.40 -8.62 13.64
N ASN A 257 9.21 -8.86 14.20
CA ASN A 257 8.23 -7.79 14.37
C ASN A 257 9.01 -6.61 14.93
N TYR A 258 9.49 -5.70 14.08
CA TYR A 258 9.85 -4.38 14.56
C TYR A 258 8.54 -3.82 15.09
N VAL A 259 8.36 -3.91 16.40
CA VAL A 259 7.67 -2.87 17.14
C VAL A 259 8.48 -1.63 16.80
N LEU A 260 8.14 -0.98 15.69
CA LEU A 260 8.47 0.41 15.49
C LEU A 260 7.93 1.05 16.76
N GLU A 261 8.83 1.44 17.67
CA GLU A 261 8.41 2.26 18.79
C GLU A 261 7.61 3.38 18.14
N PRO A 262 6.32 3.56 18.52
CA PRO A 262 5.62 4.74 18.10
C PRO A 262 6.55 5.89 18.42
N THR A 263 6.83 6.74 17.45
CA THR A 263 7.35 8.07 17.74
C THR A 263 6.09 8.91 17.90
N PRO A 264 5.46 8.92 19.08
CA PRO A 264 4.24 9.67 19.28
C PRO A 264 4.53 11.12 18.93
N ALA A 265 3.84 11.59 17.90
CA ALA A 265 3.78 13.00 17.64
C ALA A 265 2.76 13.56 18.64
N TYR A 266 3.27 14.39 19.57
CA TYR A 266 2.49 14.98 20.64
C TYR A 266 2.05 16.38 20.23
N PHE A 267 0.74 16.61 20.22
CA PHE A 267 0.19 17.90 19.88
C PHE A 267 -0.68 18.41 21.02
N PRO A 268 -0.41 19.60 21.59
CA PRO A 268 -1.26 20.16 22.62
C PRO A 268 -2.64 20.48 22.03
N ILE A 269 -3.69 20.11 22.76
CA ILE A 269 -5.08 20.36 22.41
C ILE A 269 -5.78 21.15 23.52
N SER A 270 -6.70 22.04 23.13
CA SER A 270 -7.46 22.87 24.07
C SER A 270 -8.79 22.25 24.51
N GLY A 271 -9.05 21.00 24.11
CA GLY A 271 -10.31 20.28 24.28
C GLY A 271 -10.96 19.96 22.93
N ASP A 272 -12.28 20.03 22.87
CA ASP A 272 -13.05 19.73 21.64
C ASP A 272 -12.70 20.66 20.48
N GLY A 273 -12.63 20.09 19.27
CA GLY A 273 -12.35 20.87 18.07
C GLY A 273 -11.78 20.08 16.90
N TYR A 274 -11.41 20.82 15.85
CA TYR A 274 -10.75 20.30 14.67
C TYR A 274 -9.27 20.74 14.66
N TYR A 275 -8.39 19.76 14.61
CA TYR A 275 -6.94 19.95 14.63
C TYR A 275 -6.35 19.53 13.29
N SER A 276 -5.47 20.38 12.73
CA SER A 276 -4.74 20.10 11.51
C SER A 276 -3.26 20.03 11.82
N LEU A 277 -2.66 18.86 11.61
CA LEU A 277 -1.33 18.51 12.08
C LEU A 277 -0.43 18.22 10.89
N GLU A 278 0.79 18.75 10.92
CA GLU A 278 1.84 18.36 9.98
C GLU A 278 2.71 17.27 10.61
N VAL A 279 2.62 16.06 10.06
CA VAL A 279 3.33 14.88 10.55
C VAL A 279 4.22 14.33 9.44
N THR A 280 5.41 13.86 9.81
CA THR A 280 6.32 13.19 8.88
C THR A 280 6.48 11.74 9.30
N PHE A 281 6.16 10.81 8.40
CA PHE A 281 6.32 9.38 8.64
C PHE A 281 7.60 8.88 7.98
N ASN A 282 8.51 8.32 8.77
CA ASN A 282 9.80 7.80 8.31
C ASN A 282 9.86 6.27 8.40
N PHE A 283 8.79 5.59 8.01
CA PHE A 283 8.74 4.13 8.05
C PHE A 283 9.13 3.52 6.69
N PRO A 284 9.57 2.25 6.65
CA PRO A 284 9.81 1.53 5.40
C PRO A 284 8.54 1.43 4.54
N PRO A 285 8.67 1.15 3.22
CA PRO A 285 7.51 0.90 2.38
C PRO A 285 6.64 -0.24 2.92
N GLY A 286 5.33 -0.09 2.88
CA GLY A 286 4.41 -1.04 3.52
C GLY A 286 3.06 -0.45 3.86
N ASP A 287 2.18 -1.30 4.37
CA ASP A 287 0.83 -0.95 4.84
C ASP A 287 0.85 -0.75 6.36
N TYR A 288 0.24 0.33 6.81
CA TYR A 288 0.22 0.80 8.19
C TYR A 288 -1.19 1.27 8.59
N GLN A 289 -1.48 1.24 9.89
CA GLN A 289 -2.67 1.81 10.50
C GLN A 289 -2.27 2.95 11.44
N LEU A 290 -2.91 4.11 11.28
CA LEU A 290 -2.79 5.23 12.21
C LEU A 290 -3.99 5.25 13.17
N THR A 291 -3.72 5.37 14.45
CA THR A 291 -4.71 5.61 15.52
C THR A 291 -4.31 6.83 16.33
N ALA A 292 -5.23 7.38 17.10
CA ALA A 292 -4.97 8.53 17.95
C ALA A 292 -5.68 8.40 19.31
N PHE A 293 -5.06 8.93 20.37
CA PHE A 293 -5.65 8.96 21.71
C PHE A 293 -5.17 10.21 22.47
N ILE A 294 -5.77 10.48 23.63
CA ILE A 294 -5.52 11.72 24.38
C ILE A 294 -4.95 11.41 25.75
N ILE A 295 -3.94 12.20 26.13
CA ILE A 295 -3.39 12.23 27.48
C ILE A 295 -3.79 13.58 28.10
N PRO A 296 -4.55 13.59 29.21
CA PRO A 296 -4.97 14.82 29.89
C PRO A 296 -3.83 15.75 30.26
N GLU A 297 -4.11 17.06 30.32
CA GLU A 297 -3.16 18.09 30.73
C GLU A 297 -2.63 17.81 32.15
N GLY A 298 -1.31 17.88 32.31
CA GLY A 298 -0.63 17.57 33.58
C GLY A 298 -0.16 16.13 33.73
N TRP A 299 -0.60 15.21 32.85
CA TRP A 299 -0.14 13.82 32.87
C TRP A 299 1.13 13.61 32.04
N TYR A 300 2.09 12.87 32.59
CA TYR A 300 3.33 12.50 31.90
C TYR A 300 3.24 11.09 31.34
N ILE A 301 3.70 10.90 30.09
CA ILE A 301 3.66 9.59 29.41
C ILE A 301 4.37 8.49 30.20
N ASN A 302 5.52 8.79 30.83
CA ASN A 302 6.31 7.82 31.59
C ASN A 302 5.56 7.31 32.83
N ASP A 303 4.65 8.12 33.37
CA ASP A 303 3.82 7.81 34.53
C ASP A 303 2.42 7.30 34.14
N THR A 304 2.15 7.15 32.84
CA THR A 304 0.87 6.72 32.31
C THR A 304 0.99 5.31 31.70
N ASN A 305 0.26 4.34 32.25
CA ASN A 305 0.09 3.04 31.60
C ASN A 305 -1.00 3.14 30.54
N ILE A 306 -0.76 2.57 29.36
CA ILE A 306 -1.72 2.57 28.26
C ILE A 306 -2.11 1.13 27.94
N ALA A 307 -3.40 0.81 28.03
CA ALA A 307 -3.99 -0.43 27.56
C ALA A 307 -4.89 -0.16 26.34
N GLN A 308 -4.95 -1.10 25.40
CA GLN A 308 -5.76 -0.99 24.19
C GLN A 308 -6.71 -2.19 24.10
N TYR A 309 -7.99 -1.91 23.85
CA TYR A 309 -9.03 -2.89 23.56
C TYR A 309 -9.38 -2.80 22.07
N THR A 310 -9.35 -3.92 21.35
CA THR A 310 -9.45 -3.96 19.88
C THR A 310 -10.46 -4.98 19.31
N ASP A 311 -11.30 -5.60 20.14
CA ASP A 311 -12.18 -6.70 19.72
C ASP A 311 -13.65 -6.27 19.67
N PHE A 312 -13.99 -5.43 18.68
CA PHE A 312 -15.34 -4.90 18.46
C PHE A 312 -15.74 -5.02 16.98
N GLU A 313 -17.02 -5.18 16.66
CA GLU A 313 -17.52 -5.38 15.27
C GLU A 313 -17.13 -4.26 14.27
N GLU A 314 -16.75 -3.08 14.73
CA GLU A 314 -16.55 -1.88 13.89
C GLU A 314 -15.08 -1.43 13.67
N ASP A 315 -14.08 -2.28 13.95
CA ASP A 315 -12.65 -1.91 13.90
C ASP A 315 -12.33 -0.65 14.74
N ILE A 316 -12.87 -0.54 15.96
CA ILE A 316 -12.62 0.61 16.86
C ILE A 316 -11.56 0.23 17.88
N SER A 317 -10.64 1.16 18.20
CA SER A 317 -9.68 1.00 19.28
C SER A 317 -10.07 1.89 20.46
N VAL A 318 -10.21 1.28 21.64
CA VAL A 318 -10.41 2.00 22.90
C VAL A 318 -9.11 1.95 23.70
N PHE A 319 -8.62 3.12 24.08
CA PHE A 319 -7.40 3.31 24.85
C PHE A 319 -7.74 3.69 26.29
N GLU A 320 -7.25 2.92 27.24
CA GLU A 320 -7.27 3.24 28.67
C GLU A 320 -5.91 3.82 29.07
N CYS A 321 -5.91 5.07 29.51
CA CYS A 321 -4.73 5.76 30.02
C CYS A 321 -4.83 5.85 31.55
N TYR A 322 -4.01 5.10 32.28
CA TYR A 322 -3.96 5.11 33.74
C TYR A 322 -2.74 5.88 34.26
N ASN A 323 -2.98 7.01 34.94
CA ASN A 323 -1.93 7.79 35.59
C ASN A 323 -1.58 7.19 36.97
N LYS A 324 -0.36 6.66 37.11
CA LYS A 324 0.14 6.02 38.34
C LYS A 324 0.28 6.99 39.51
N SER A 325 0.57 8.26 39.23
CA SER A 325 0.85 9.27 40.26
C SER A 325 -0.42 9.82 40.89
N GLU A 326 -1.47 10.00 40.08
CA GLU A 326 -2.75 10.55 40.51
C GLU A 326 -3.81 9.48 40.78
N ASN A 327 -3.54 8.22 40.38
CA ASN A 327 -4.49 7.10 40.45
C ASN A 327 -5.81 7.42 39.71
N LEU A 328 -5.71 8.00 38.52
CA LEU A 328 -6.82 8.40 37.67
C LEU A 328 -6.75 7.69 36.32
N ILE A 329 -7.92 7.47 35.71
CA ILE A 329 -8.05 6.82 34.39
C ILE A 329 -8.73 7.79 33.42
N HIS A 330 -8.22 7.85 32.19
CA HIS A 330 -8.84 8.53 31.07
C HIS A 330 -9.02 7.57 29.89
N TYR A 331 -10.18 7.63 29.25
CA TYR A 331 -10.50 6.78 28.10
C TYR A 331 -10.54 7.60 26.81
N SER A 332 -10.00 7.04 25.74
CA SER A 332 -10.08 7.62 24.39
C SER A 332 -10.49 6.54 23.40
N ASN A 333 -11.47 6.78 22.55
CA ASN A 333 -11.78 5.90 21.44
C ASN A 333 -11.35 6.53 20.11
N SER A 334 -10.89 5.68 19.20
CA SER A 334 -10.44 6.10 17.88
C SER A 334 -10.71 5.02 16.84
N LYS A 335 -11.19 5.44 15.68
CA LYS A 335 -11.25 4.58 14.50
C LYS A 335 -9.91 4.61 13.76
N PRO A 336 -9.19 3.47 13.63
CA PRO A 336 -7.94 3.39 12.90
C PRO A 336 -8.13 3.77 11.42
N ARG A 337 -7.09 4.36 10.82
CA ARG A 337 -7.08 4.69 9.39
C ARG A 337 -5.85 4.09 8.72
N SER A 338 -6.09 3.24 7.72
CA SER A 338 -5.02 2.58 6.97
C SER A 338 -4.40 3.51 5.92
N PHE A 339 -3.10 3.38 5.74
CA PHE A 339 -2.33 4.07 4.71
C PHE A 339 -1.15 3.21 4.24
N THR A 340 -0.65 3.48 3.04
CA THR A 340 0.48 2.77 2.44
C THR A 340 1.63 3.73 2.21
N ILE A 341 2.82 3.37 2.68
CA ILE A 341 4.06 4.03 2.31
C ILE A 341 4.58 3.37 1.03
N ILE A 342 4.61 4.14 -0.06
CA ILE A 342 5.04 3.63 -1.37
C ILE A 342 6.57 3.64 -1.49
N PHE A 343 7.21 4.61 -0.87
CA PHE A 343 8.64 4.89 -1.07
C PHE A 343 9.26 5.43 0.21
N SER A 344 10.49 5.01 0.52
CA SER A 344 11.28 5.59 1.59
C SER A 344 12.72 5.83 1.14
N PRO A 345 13.20 7.09 1.12
CA PRO A 345 14.57 7.41 0.69
C PRO A 345 15.63 6.84 1.65
N LEU A 346 15.29 6.65 2.93
CA LEU A 346 16.17 6.00 3.92
C LEU A 346 16.39 4.51 3.64
N TYR A 347 15.41 3.84 3.04
CA TYR A 347 15.49 2.42 2.64
C TYR A 347 15.92 2.24 1.18
N GLU A 348 16.21 3.36 0.48
CA GLU A 348 16.75 3.34 -0.87
C GLU A 348 18.13 2.61 -0.87
N GLU A 349 18.93 2.68 0.19
CA GLU A 349 20.25 2.01 0.21
C GLU A 349 20.22 0.47 0.28
N GLU A 350 19.09 -0.15 0.65
CA GLU A 350 18.99 -1.61 0.77
C GLU A 350 18.39 -2.32 -0.44
N VAL A 351 17.60 -1.61 -1.26
CA VAL A 351 16.84 -2.24 -2.36
C VAL A 351 17.67 -2.36 -3.65
N TYR A 352 18.65 -1.47 -3.87
CA TYR A 352 19.49 -1.50 -5.08
C TYR A 352 20.81 -2.21 -4.85
N ARG A 353 21.42 -2.57 -5.97
CA ARG A 353 22.76 -3.13 -6.01
C ARG A 353 23.74 -2.23 -5.25
N LYS A 354 24.33 -2.79 -4.18
CA LYS A 354 25.54 -2.23 -3.58
C LYS A 354 26.74 -2.53 -4.49
N PRO A 355 27.62 -1.54 -4.76
CA PRO A 355 28.82 -1.78 -5.55
C PRO A 355 29.68 -2.85 -4.86
N PRO A 356 30.14 -3.88 -5.58
CA PRO A 356 30.99 -4.92 -4.99
C PRO A 356 32.33 -4.32 -4.50
N PRO A 357 32.94 -4.89 -3.45
CA PRO A 357 34.30 -4.58 -3.06
C PRO A 357 35.28 -4.71 -4.23
N ILE A 358 36.38 -3.95 -4.21
CA ILE A 358 37.33 -3.84 -5.33
C ILE A 358 37.85 -5.22 -5.79
N GLU A 359 38.16 -6.12 -4.85
CA GLU A 359 38.66 -7.46 -5.15
C GLU A 359 37.61 -8.31 -5.88
N GLU A 360 36.38 -8.35 -5.36
CA GLU A 360 35.25 -9.06 -5.98
C GLU A 360 34.89 -8.46 -7.35
N ALA A 361 34.86 -7.13 -7.44
CA ALA A 361 34.62 -6.40 -8.69
C ALA A 361 35.66 -6.79 -9.75
N GLY A 362 36.93 -6.92 -9.36
CA GLY A 362 38.02 -7.34 -10.25
C GLY A 362 37.78 -8.74 -10.81
N VAL A 363 37.44 -9.70 -9.95
CA VAL A 363 37.12 -11.07 -10.35
C VAL A 363 35.90 -11.10 -11.27
N ILE A 364 34.84 -10.37 -10.93
CA ILE A 364 33.60 -10.29 -11.73
C ILE A 364 33.86 -9.73 -13.12
N VAL A 365 34.57 -8.59 -13.21
CA VAL A 365 34.84 -7.90 -14.48
C VAL A 365 35.75 -8.74 -15.38
N VAL A 366 36.83 -9.30 -14.83
CA VAL A 366 37.75 -10.14 -15.60
C VAL A 366 37.06 -11.43 -16.05
N SER A 367 36.28 -12.08 -15.19
CA SER A 367 35.53 -13.29 -15.54
C SER A 367 34.50 -13.01 -16.63
N SER A 368 33.78 -11.88 -16.53
CA SER A 368 32.81 -11.45 -17.55
C SER A 368 33.49 -11.16 -18.89
N LEU A 369 34.63 -10.47 -18.89
CA LEU A 369 35.42 -10.21 -20.10
C LEU A 369 35.91 -11.52 -20.74
N ILE A 370 36.46 -12.44 -19.95
CA ILE A 370 36.96 -13.73 -20.44
C ILE A 370 35.81 -14.55 -21.03
N LEU A 371 34.69 -14.67 -20.31
CA LEU A 371 33.53 -15.46 -20.75
C LEU A 371 32.93 -14.90 -22.04
N SER A 372 32.74 -13.58 -22.11
CA SER A 372 32.23 -12.92 -23.30
C SER A 372 33.19 -13.01 -24.49
N SER A 373 34.49 -12.91 -24.24
CA SER A 373 35.52 -13.06 -25.29
C SER A 373 35.60 -14.51 -25.80
N LEU A 374 35.48 -15.50 -24.90
CA LEU A 374 35.44 -16.92 -25.25
C LEU A 374 34.19 -17.24 -26.07
N LEU A 375 33.01 -16.76 -25.67
CA LEU A 375 31.77 -16.94 -26.42
C LEU A 375 31.85 -16.27 -27.81
N ALA A 376 32.39 -15.06 -27.89
CA ALA A 376 32.66 -14.40 -29.16
C ALA A 376 33.65 -15.21 -30.02
N TYR A 377 34.70 -15.76 -29.43
CA TYR A 377 35.66 -16.61 -30.14
C TYR A 377 35.03 -17.91 -30.63
N PHE A 378 34.29 -18.63 -29.78
CA PHE A 378 33.58 -19.85 -30.15
C PHE A 378 32.53 -19.61 -31.22
N SER A 379 31.86 -18.46 -31.22
CA SER A 379 30.92 -18.10 -32.28
C SER A 379 31.58 -18.00 -33.67
N SER A 380 32.88 -17.69 -33.71
CA SER A 380 33.64 -17.66 -34.95
C SER A 380 34.07 -19.06 -35.44
N LEU A 381 33.84 -20.10 -34.63
CA LEU A 381 34.11 -21.50 -34.95
C LEU A 381 32.79 -22.25 -35.21
N ASN A 382 32.81 -23.22 -36.12
CA ASN A 382 31.62 -24.06 -36.41
C ASN A 382 31.11 -24.86 -35.19
N PHE A 383 31.90 -24.96 -34.12
CA PHE A 383 31.62 -25.71 -32.90
C PHE A 383 30.42 -25.18 -32.09
N PHE A 384 30.20 -23.86 -32.07
CA PHE A 384 29.10 -23.25 -31.30
C PHE A 384 27.71 -23.64 -31.84
N SER A 385 27.58 -23.78 -33.16
CA SER A 385 26.37 -24.31 -33.80
C SER A 385 26.06 -25.75 -33.36
N GLN A 386 27.10 -26.52 -33.03
CA GLN A 386 27.01 -27.90 -32.57
C GLN A 386 26.62 -27.96 -31.08
N ALA A 387 27.18 -27.09 -30.25
CA ALA A 387 26.84 -26.95 -28.83
C ALA A 387 25.38 -26.49 -28.62
N ILE A 388 24.90 -25.54 -29.42
CA ILE A 388 23.50 -25.10 -29.36
C ILE A 388 22.54 -26.18 -29.84
N ARG A 389 22.90 -26.95 -30.87
CA ARG A 389 22.11 -28.13 -31.26
C ARG A 389 22.05 -29.15 -30.13
N PHE A 390 23.15 -29.36 -29.40
CA PHE A 390 23.18 -30.23 -28.24
C PHE A 390 22.28 -29.73 -27.10
N LEU A 391 22.36 -28.43 -26.75
CA LEU A 391 21.49 -27.79 -25.75
C LEU A 391 20.01 -27.80 -26.16
N GLY A 392 19.70 -27.50 -27.42
CA GLY A 392 18.35 -27.61 -27.97
C GLY A 392 17.80 -29.02 -27.86
N ASN A 393 18.63 -30.04 -28.12
CA ASN A 393 18.26 -31.45 -27.94
C ASN A 393 18.06 -31.83 -26.46
N LEU A 394 18.81 -31.24 -25.52
CA LEU A 394 18.62 -31.41 -24.07
C LEU A 394 17.30 -30.78 -23.60
N ILE A 395 17.03 -29.55 -24.03
CA ILE A 395 15.78 -28.85 -23.72
C ILE A 395 14.59 -29.63 -24.31
N LEU A 396 14.70 -30.18 -25.51
CA LEU A 396 13.67 -31.06 -26.08
C LEU A 396 13.44 -32.32 -25.24
N LYS A 397 14.50 -32.95 -24.69
CA LYS A 397 14.35 -34.07 -23.76
C LYS A 397 13.59 -33.65 -22.51
N LEU A 398 13.88 -32.45 -21.97
CA LEU A 398 13.17 -31.88 -20.82
C LEU A 398 11.71 -31.51 -21.15
N MET A 399 11.45 -30.89 -22.30
CA MET A 399 10.09 -30.55 -22.75
C MET A 399 9.23 -31.79 -23.00
N LYS A 400 9.84 -32.89 -23.49
CA LYS A 400 9.17 -34.19 -23.62
C LYS A 400 8.84 -34.81 -22.26
N LEU A 401 9.69 -34.62 -21.24
CA LEU A 401 9.41 -35.04 -19.86
C LEU A 401 8.25 -34.25 -19.24
N VAL A 402 8.08 -32.98 -19.62
CA VAL A 402 7.02 -32.07 -19.11
C VAL A 402 5.70 -32.18 -19.91
N LYS A 403 5.59 -33.10 -20.89
CA LYS A 403 4.39 -33.30 -21.75
C LYS A 403 3.88 -32.01 -22.44
N MET A 404 4.78 -31.15 -22.90
CA MET A 404 4.39 -29.91 -23.59
C MET A 404 3.78 -30.18 -24.99
N PRO A 405 2.84 -29.36 -25.51
CA PRO A 405 2.17 -29.57 -26.79
C PRO A 405 3.13 -29.60 -28.01
N PRO A 406 2.85 -30.41 -29.05
CA PRO A 406 3.72 -30.56 -30.23
C PRO A 406 3.97 -29.25 -30.98
N TRP A 407 2.95 -28.40 -31.11
CA TRP A 407 3.06 -27.11 -31.81
C TRP A 407 4.09 -26.16 -31.17
N LEU A 408 4.27 -26.27 -29.85
CA LEU A 408 5.20 -25.43 -29.08
C LEU A 408 6.64 -25.96 -29.20
N GLN A 409 6.80 -27.29 -29.32
CA GLN A 409 8.08 -27.93 -29.61
C GLN A 409 8.57 -27.58 -31.03
N GLU A 410 7.69 -27.63 -32.01
CA GLU A 410 7.98 -27.27 -33.40
C GLU A 410 8.21 -25.76 -33.57
N GLY A 411 7.43 -24.93 -32.88
CA GLY A 411 7.64 -23.48 -32.82
C GLY A 411 9.00 -23.11 -32.21
N PHE A 412 9.42 -23.82 -31.16
CA PHE A 412 10.74 -23.60 -30.55
C PHE A 412 11.88 -24.05 -31.45
N PHE A 413 11.76 -25.21 -32.11
CA PHE A 413 12.81 -25.72 -33.00
C PHE A 413 12.94 -24.88 -34.27
N SER A 414 11.83 -24.49 -34.89
CA SER A 414 11.84 -23.59 -36.05
C SER A 414 12.48 -22.25 -35.70
N TYR A 415 12.17 -21.71 -34.52
CA TYR A 415 12.82 -20.49 -34.01
C TYR A 415 14.32 -20.69 -33.78
N ILE A 416 14.76 -21.78 -33.15
CA ILE A 416 16.18 -22.11 -32.98
C ILE A 416 16.89 -22.30 -34.32
N GLU A 417 16.23 -22.92 -35.31
CA GLU A 417 16.83 -23.19 -36.60
C GLU A 417 16.97 -21.92 -37.45
N GLU A 418 15.99 -21.01 -37.39
CA GLU A 418 16.11 -19.65 -37.92
C GLU A 418 17.20 -18.85 -37.19
N TRP A 419 17.26 -18.96 -35.86
CA TRP A 419 18.28 -18.33 -35.02
C TRP A 419 19.69 -18.85 -35.34
N LEU A 420 19.85 -20.15 -35.59
CA LEU A 420 21.11 -20.77 -36.06
C LEU A 420 21.45 -20.37 -37.50
N LYS A 421 20.48 -20.24 -38.40
CA LYS A 421 20.68 -19.73 -39.76
C LYS A 421 21.13 -18.26 -39.73
N SER A 422 20.65 -17.48 -38.76
CA SER A 422 21.03 -16.07 -38.57
C SER A 422 22.47 -15.87 -38.06
N MET A 423 23.07 -16.89 -37.42
CA MET A 423 24.45 -16.83 -36.93
C MET A 423 25.51 -16.86 -38.04
N LYS A 424 25.18 -17.35 -39.24
CA LYS A 424 26.11 -17.28 -40.36
C LYS A 424 26.17 -15.84 -40.84
N GLU A 425 27.23 -15.14 -40.43
CA GLU A 425 27.59 -13.81 -40.92
C GLU A 425 27.52 -13.81 -42.45
N LYS A 426 26.47 -13.17 -42.99
CA LYS A 426 26.32 -12.91 -44.41
C LYS A 426 26.36 -11.41 -44.58
N GLU A 427 27.43 -10.91 -45.18
CA GLU A 427 27.48 -9.53 -45.67
C GLU A 427 26.24 -9.26 -46.53
N ILE A 428 25.67 -8.08 -46.36
CA ILE A 428 24.33 -7.80 -46.88
C ILE A 428 24.45 -7.18 -48.28
N PRO A 429 23.71 -7.68 -49.28
CA PRO A 429 23.65 -7.03 -50.59
C PRO A 429 22.96 -5.67 -50.46
N ARG A 430 23.43 -4.68 -51.22
CA ARG A 430 22.82 -3.34 -51.24
C ARG A 430 21.37 -3.44 -51.73
N PRO A 431 20.36 -2.93 -50.98
CA PRO A 431 18.97 -3.00 -51.41
C PRO A 431 18.70 -2.04 -52.56
N GLU A 432 17.74 -2.39 -53.43
CA GLU A 432 17.29 -1.56 -54.55
C GLU A 432 16.60 -0.27 -54.07
N ASN A 433 15.87 -0.33 -52.94
CA ASN A 433 15.19 0.81 -52.34
C ASN A 433 15.81 1.17 -50.98
N TRP A 434 16.35 2.38 -50.86
CA TRP A 434 16.96 2.89 -49.63
C TRP A 434 15.91 3.27 -48.58
N LYS A 435 16.08 2.77 -47.36
CA LYS A 435 15.26 3.14 -46.19
C LYS A 435 16.14 3.44 -44.98
N PHE A 436 15.88 4.55 -44.29
CA PHE A 436 16.59 4.91 -43.06
C PHE A 436 16.29 3.96 -41.89
N VAL A 437 15.05 3.48 -41.80
CA VAL A 437 14.61 2.48 -40.81
C VAL A 437 13.91 1.34 -41.55
N THR A 438 14.30 0.10 -41.26
CA THR A 438 13.60 -1.10 -41.70
C THR A 438 12.81 -1.73 -40.53
N LEU A 439 11.68 -2.37 -40.82
CA LEU A 439 10.89 -3.09 -39.81
C LEU A 439 11.69 -4.19 -39.10
N LYS A 440 12.68 -4.78 -39.78
CA LYS A 440 13.58 -5.80 -39.21
C LYS A 440 14.53 -5.20 -38.18
N GLU A 441 15.07 -4.00 -38.44
CA GLU A 441 15.89 -3.25 -37.46
C GLU A 441 15.06 -2.87 -36.24
N LEU A 442 13.84 -2.37 -36.43
CA LEU A 442 12.96 -2.00 -35.32
C LEU A 442 12.65 -3.21 -34.42
N LYS A 443 12.30 -4.36 -35.01
CA LYS A 443 12.09 -5.61 -34.26
C LYS A 443 13.33 -6.04 -33.47
N THR A 444 14.51 -5.92 -34.09
CA THR A 444 15.78 -6.26 -33.46
C THR A 444 16.05 -5.38 -32.25
N VAL A 445 15.90 -4.06 -32.39
CA VAL A 445 16.11 -3.09 -31.31
C VAL A 445 15.12 -3.33 -30.16
N ILE A 446 13.84 -3.59 -30.46
CA ILE A 446 12.84 -3.90 -29.42
C ILE A 446 13.24 -5.15 -28.63
N ILE A 447 13.67 -6.22 -29.31
CA ILE A 447 14.12 -7.45 -28.65
C ILE A 447 15.36 -7.18 -27.80
N SER A 448 16.34 -6.43 -28.31
CA SER A 448 17.53 -6.01 -27.54
C SER A 448 17.14 -5.27 -26.26
N ILE A 449 16.23 -4.29 -26.36
CA ILE A 449 15.75 -3.50 -25.21
C ILE A 449 15.06 -4.39 -24.18
N ILE A 450 14.21 -5.33 -24.59
CA ILE A 450 13.51 -6.24 -23.67
C ILE A 450 14.52 -7.11 -22.90
N VAL A 451 15.52 -7.66 -23.58
CA VAL A 451 16.52 -8.52 -22.92
C VAL A 451 17.37 -7.70 -21.96
N VAL A 452 17.81 -6.51 -22.38
CA VAL A 452 18.61 -5.60 -21.54
C VAL A 452 17.78 -5.16 -20.33
N LEU A 453 16.51 -4.82 -20.52
CA LEU A 453 15.59 -4.50 -19.43
C LEU A 453 15.57 -5.60 -18.38
N ILE A 454 15.32 -6.84 -18.78
CA ILE A 454 15.22 -7.99 -17.86
C ILE A 454 16.55 -8.18 -17.10
N VAL A 455 17.67 -8.19 -17.83
CA VAL A 455 18.99 -8.45 -17.25
C VAL A 455 19.43 -7.33 -16.32
N TYR A 456 19.30 -6.06 -16.72
CA TYR A 456 19.71 -4.94 -15.88
C TYR A 456 18.76 -4.71 -14.72
N THR A 457 17.46 -4.98 -14.86
CA THR A 457 16.54 -4.95 -13.71
C THR A 457 16.96 -5.97 -12.65
N PHE A 458 17.40 -7.16 -13.05
CA PHE A 458 17.97 -8.17 -12.14
C PHE A 458 19.29 -7.73 -11.50
N VAL A 459 20.18 -7.10 -12.27
CA VAL A 459 21.46 -6.60 -11.75
C VAL A 459 21.22 -5.50 -10.73
N GLU A 460 20.34 -4.55 -11.04
CA GLU A 460 19.99 -3.41 -10.18
C GLU A 460 19.21 -3.84 -8.93
N SER A 461 18.41 -4.90 -8.99
CA SER A 461 17.68 -5.40 -7.80
C SER A 461 18.57 -6.07 -6.76
N GLY A 462 19.85 -6.36 -7.09
CA GLY A 462 20.87 -6.87 -6.16
C GLY A 462 20.68 -8.31 -5.67
N SER A 463 19.47 -8.85 -5.66
CA SER A 463 19.15 -10.23 -5.28
C SER A 463 18.00 -10.81 -6.09
N ILE A 464 17.90 -12.14 -6.12
CA ILE A 464 16.78 -12.83 -6.81
C ILE A 464 15.44 -12.63 -6.08
N SER A 465 15.48 -12.51 -4.74
CA SER A 465 14.30 -12.20 -3.93
C SER A 465 13.71 -10.84 -4.30
N ASN A 466 14.57 -9.82 -4.41
CA ASN A 466 14.17 -8.47 -4.81
C ASN A 466 13.69 -8.43 -6.26
N PHE A 467 14.33 -9.17 -7.17
CA PHE A 467 13.92 -9.24 -8.57
C PHE A 467 12.52 -9.84 -8.74
N LEU A 468 12.18 -10.88 -7.99
CA LEU A 468 10.89 -11.56 -8.06
C LEU A 468 9.78 -10.83 -7.31
N ASN A 469 10.12 -9.85 -6.46
CA ASN A 469 9.14 -9.02 -5.79
C ASN A 469 8.55 -7.99 -6.78
N PHE A 470 7.25 -8.10 -7.05
CA PHE A 470 6.55 -7.25 -8.01
C PHE A 470 6.69 -5.75 -7.74
N THR A 471 6.70 -5.33 -6.47
CA THR A 471 6.80 -3.91 -6.10
C THR A 471 8.17 -3.32 -6.44
N VAL A 472 9.24 -4.04 -6.08
CA VAL A 472 10.62 -3.66 -6.39
C VAL A 472 10.85 -3.70 -7.90
N PHE A 473 10.36 -4.74 -8.57
CA PHE A 473 10.41 -4.85 -10.02
C PHE A 473 9.71 -3.66 -10.70
N ALA A 474 8.48 -3.32 -10.28
CA ALA A 474 7.71 -2.21 -10.82
C ALA A 474 8.38 -0.84 -10.56
N TYR A 475 9.21 -0.73 -9.52
CA TYR A 475 10.01 0.46 -9.26
C TYR A 475 11.26 0.52 -10.15
N ILE A 476 12.05 -0.55 -10.24
CA ILE A 476 13.34 -0.54 -10.95
C ILE A 476 13.14 -0.59 -12.47
N ALA A 477 12.25 -1.45 -12.96
CA ALA A 477 12.11 -1.75 -14.38
C ALA A 477 11.81 -0.52 -15.25
N PRO A 478 10.90 0.42 -14.90
CA PRO A 478 10.64 1.59 -15.74
C PRO A 478 11.86 2.51 -15.89
N ARG A 479 12.70 2.60 -14.86
CA ARG A 479 13.93 3.42 -14.85
C ARG A 479 15.01 2.77 -15.73
N VAL A 480 15.20 1.47 -15.58
CA VAL A 480 16.09 0.69 -16.45
C VAL A 480 15.60 0.70 -17.90
N LEU A 481 14.29 0.66 -18.13
CA LEU A 481 13.68 0.76 -19.45
C LEU A 481 14.03 2.09 -20.12
N LEU A 482 13.86 3.20 -19.41
CA LEU A 482 14.21 4.53 -19.91
C LEU A 482 15.68 4.58 -20.35
N THR A 483 16.60 4.13 -19.49
CA THR A 483 18.02 4.05 -19.82
C THR A 483 18.27 3.15 -21.03
N SER A 484 17.67 1.96 -21.06
CA SER A 484 17.87 0.97 -22.12
C SER A 484 17.41 1.51 -23.48
N ILE A 485 16.26 2.19 -23.53
CA ILE A 485 15.76 2.84 -24.75
C ILE A 485 16.76 3.90 -25.24
N LEU A 486 17.20 4.80 -24.35
CA LEU A 486 18.13 5.88 -24.70
C LEU A 486 19.47 5.33 -25.21
N VAL A 487 20.06 4.37 -24.50
CA VAL A 487 21.37 3.82 -24.87
C VAL A 487 21.28 2.97 -26.13
N TYR A 488 20.28 2.10 -26.29
CA TYR A 488 20.20 1.24 -27.47
C TYR A 488 19.76 1.98 -28.74
N ALA A 489 18.99 3.06 -28.62
CA ALA A 489 18.79 3.98 -29.74
C ALA A 489 20.11 4.57 -30.25
N ILE A 490 21.04 4.88 -29.36
CA ILE A 490 22.37 5.42 -29.70
C ILE A 490 23.32 4.31 -30.18
N ASN A 491 23.40 3.21 -29.44
CA ASN A 491 24.37 2.14 -29.64
C ASN A 491 24.12 1.38 -30.96
N ASP A 492 22.90 0.87 -31.14
CA ASP A 492 22.57 0.00 -32.27
C ASP A 492 22.15 0.81 -33.48
N TYR A 493 21.16 1.67 -33.29
CA TYR A 493 20.59 2.44 -34.38
C TYR A 493 21.51 3.60 -34.81
N GLY A 494 22.24 4.21 -33.87
CA GLY A 494 23.22 5.25 -34.18
C GLY A 494 24.35 4.78 -35.09
N GLU A 495 24.88 3.56 -34.92
CA GLU A 495 25.92 3.01 -35.81
C GLU A 495 25.41 2.87 -37.25
N ALA A 496 24.24 2.26 -37.41
CA ALA A 496 23.60 2.08 -38.70
C ALA A 496 23.24 3.43 -39.36
N LEU A 497 22.76 4.40 -38.58
CA LEU A 497 22.49 5.76 -39.05
C LEU A 497 23.76 6.46 -39.55
N ILE A 498 24.85 6.43 -38.77
CA ILE A 498 26.11 7.08 -39.16
C ILE A 498 26.64 6.44 -40.45
N ALA A 499 26.52 5.13 -40.60
CA ALA A 499 26.87 4.44 -41.84
C ALA A 499 26.01 4.90 -43.03
N LYS A 500 24.67 4.94 -42.85
CA LYS A 500 23.72 5.34 -43.90
C LYS A 500 23.89 6.81 -44.33
N ILE A 501 24.17 7.72 -43.38
CA ILE A 501 24.48 9.14 -43.66
C ILE A 501 25.76 9.29 -44.50
N ARG A 502 26.65 8.29 -44.46
CA ARG A 502 27.92 8.24 -45.21
C ARG A 502 27.84 7.39 -46.48
N ASP A 503 26.63 7.15 -46.97
CA ASP A 503 26.34 6.33 -48.15
C ASP A 503 26.77 4.85 -48.06
N ILE A 504 26.90 4.32 -46.84
CA ILE A 504 27.22 2.92 -46.59
C ILE A 504 25.98 2.22 -46.06
N TRP A 505 25.47 1.23 -46.80
CA TRP A 505 24.36 0.42 -46.29
C TRP A 505 24.82 -0.43 -45.09
N ALA A 506 24.07 -0.33 -43.99
CA ALA A 506 24.27 -1.12 -42.79
C ALA A 506 22.92 -1.50 -42.17
N GLU A 507 22.81 -2.71 -41.64
CA GLU A 507 21.61 -3.18 -40.92
C GLU A 507 21.98 -3.68 -39.52
N VAL A 508 21.15 -3.35 -38.54
CA VAL A 508 21.22 -3.92 -37.20
C VAL A 508 20.58 -5.31 -37.22
N ARG A 509 21.30 -6.31 -36.71
CA ARG A 509 20.79 -7.68 -36.51
C ARG A 509 21.03 -8.17 -35.10
N LEU A 510 20.14 -9.05 -34.62
CA LEU A 510 20.36 -9.77 -33.38
C LEU A 510 21.63 -10.62 -33.51
N TRP A 511 22.41 -10.63 -32.44
CA TRP A 511 23.59 -11.46 -32.29
C TRP A 511 23.36 -12.50 -31.20
N PRO A 512 22.96 -13.73 -31.58
CA PRO A 512 22.71 -14.86 -30.68
C PRO A 512 23.75 -15.03 -29.56
N CYS A 513 25.03 -15.00 -29.91
CA CYS A 513 26.11 -15.24 -28.98
C CYS A 513 26.29 -14.07 -28.01
N GLY A 514 26.12 -12.83 -28.48
CA GLY A 514 26.16 -11.64 -27.63
C GLY A 514 24.97 -11.55 -26.69
N LEU A 515 23.78 -11.91 -27.17
CA LEU A 515 22.57 -12.01 -26.35
C LEU A 515 22.71 -13.07 -25.26
N PHE A 516 23.21 -14.26 -25.60
CA PHE A 516 23.47 -15.31 -24.62
C PHE A 516 24.56 -14.90 -23.62
N SER A 517 25.61 -14.25 -24.10
CA SER A 517 26.68 -13.73 -23.24
C SER A 517 26.17 -12.67 -22.27
N LEU A 518 25.28 -11.78 -22.71
CA LEU A 518 24.66 -10.75 -21.87
C LEU A 518 23.84 -11.40 -20.74
N ILE A 519 23.00 -12.38 -21.08
CA ILE A 519 22.18 -13.11 -20.11
C ILE A 519 23.08 -13.86 -19.12
N LEU A 520 24.06 -14.61 -19.62
CA LEU A 520 24.92 -15.44 -18.78
C LEU A 520 25.77 -14.59 -17.82
N THR A 521 26.45 -13.56 -18.34
CA THR A 521 27.27 -12.67 -17.50
C THR A 521 26.43 -11.79 -16.58
N GLY A 522 25.21 -11.40 -16.99
CA GLY A 522 24.28 -10.65 -16.16
C GLY A 522 23.73 -11.46 -14.99
N PHE A 523 23.20 -12.66 -15.24
CA PHE A 523 22.62 -13.48 -14.17
C PHE A 523 23.66 -14.19 -13.30
N ALA A 524 24.74 -14.71 -13.90
CA ALA A 524 25.75 -15.47 -13.15
C ALA A 524 26.78 -14.60 -12.44
N LEU A 525 27.17 -13.47 -13.06
CA LEU A 525 28.27 -12.62 -12.57
C LEU A 525 27.80 -11.21 -12.16
N ARG A 526 26.53 -10.86 -12.35
CA ARG A 526 25.98 -9.52 -12.08
C ARG A 526 26.71 -8.40 -12.84
N SER A 527 27.29 -8.75 -13.99
CA SER A 527 28.11 -7.88 -14.82
C SER A 527 27.82 -8.21 -16.29
N PRO A 528 26.73 -7.71 -16.88
CA PRO A 528 26.25 -8.08 -18.22
C PRO A 528 27.16 -7.55 -19.33
N PHE A 529 28.36 -8.11 -19.46
CA PHE A 529 29.44 -7.63 -20.32
C PHE A 529 29.27 -8.12 -21.77
N ALA A 530 28.23 -7.68 -22.47
CA ALA A 530 28.02 -8.01 -23.88
C ALA A 530 27.03 -7.04 -24.56
N SER A 531 26.76 -7.27 -25.84
CA SER A 531 25.70 -6.61 -26.62
C SER A 531 24.83 -7.66 -27.30
N PRO A 532 23.49 -7.57 -27.23
CA PRO A 532 22.55 -8.51 -27.85
C PRO A 532 22.49 -8.42 -29.38
N SER A 533 23.10 -7.40 -29.97
CA SER A 533 22.97 -6.99 -31.37
C SER A 533 24.30 -6.54 -31.95
N LEU A 534 24.38 -6.56 -33.28
CA LEU A 534 25.53 -6.11 -34.06
C LEU A 534 25.08 -5.41 -35.34
N THR A 535 25.92 -4.51 -35.83
CA THR A 535 25.72 -3.80 -37.10
C THR A 535 26.48 -4.50 -38.22
N LEU A 536 25.77 -4.98 -39.25
CA LEU A 536 26.36 -5.56 -40.46
C LEU A 536 26.47 -4.52 -41.55
N TYR A 537 27.64 -4.43 -42.17
CA TYR A 537 27.91 -3.52 -43.28
C TYR A 537 27.73 -4.21 -44.65
N GLN A 538 27.46 -3.42 -45.69
CA GLN A 538 27.41 -3.89 -47.07
C GLN A 538 28.73 -4.51 -47.55
N TYR A 539 28.61 -5.41 -48.54
CA TYR A 539 29.76 -6.00 -49.23
C TYR A 539 30.66 -4.91 -49.82
N GLY A 540 31.98 -5.07 -49.67
CA GLY A 540 32.97 -4.12 -50.20
C GLY A 540 33.12 -2.80 -49.42
N CYS A 541 32.47 -2.64 -48.26
CA CYS A 541 32.65 -1.46 -47.42
C CYS A 541 34.13 -1.26 -47.01
N PRO A 542 34.74 -0.09 -47.28
CA PRO A 542 36.14 0.15 -46.97
C PRO A 542 36.48 0.01 -45.49
N TRP A 543 37.64 -0.56 -45.20
CA TRP A 543 38.05 -0.81 -43.82
C TRP A 543 38.24 0.48 -43.02
N TRP A 544 38.64 1.59 -43.64
CA TRP A 544 38.86 2.87 -42.97
C TRP A 544 37.55 3.53 -42.55
N GLU A 545 36.47 3.38 -43.33
CA GLU A 545 35.14 3.88 -42.95
C GLU A 545 34.55 3.06 -41.81
N LYS A 546 34.69 1.72 -41.83
CA LYS A 546 34.29 0.87 -40.68
C LYS A 546 34.99 1.30 -39.39
N VAL A 547 36.29 1.58 -39.46
CA VAL A 547 37.08 2.07 -38.32
C VAL A 547 36.62 3.47 -37.89
N ARG A 548 36.34 4.37 -38.84
CA ARG A 548 35.89 5.72 -38.54
C ARG A 548 34.53 5.71 -37.82
N ILE A 549 33.58 4.91 -38.32
CA ILE A 549 32.24 4.75 -37.71
C ILE A 549 32.37 4.16 -36.31
N LEU A 550 33.24 3.16 -36.12
CA LEU A 550 33.56 2.60 -34.80
C LEU A 550 34.06 3.67 -33.82
N ILE A 551 34.98 4.54 -34.24
CA ILE A 551 35.50 5.62 -33.39
C ILE A 551 34.42 6.66 -33.09
N PHE A 552 33.55 6.99 -34.04
CA PHE A 552 32.40 7.87 -33.77
C PHE A 552 31.45 7.28 -32.74
N LYS A 553 31.07 6.01 -32.92
CA LYS A 553 30.23 5.29 -31.95
C LYS A 553 30.85 5.29 -30.57
N TYR A 554 32.15 5.04 -30.47
CA TYR A 554 32.90 5.10 -29.22
C TYR A 554 32.75 6.45 -28.53
N LEU A 555 33.02 7.55 -29.25
CA LEU A 555 32.95 8.91 -28.71
C LEU A 555 31.53 9.28 -28.27
N ILE A 556 30.51 8.86 -29.01
CA ILE A 556 29.10 9.11 -28.65
C ILE A 556 28.71 8.32 -27.39
N LEU A 557 29.16 7.07 -27.26
CA LEU A 557 28.94 6.29 -26.04
C LEU A 557 29.63 6.93 -24.84
N MET A 558 30.87 7.41 -24.99
CA MET A 558 31.59 8.12 -23.93
C MET A 558 30.92 9.45 -23.54
N LEU A 559 30.41 10.21 -24.52
CA LEU A 559 29.59 11.39 -24.26
C LEU A 559 28.33 11.04 -23.46
N SER A 560 27.65 9.94 -23.85
CA SER A 560 26.46 9.45 -23.17
C SER A 560 26.76 9.02 -21.73
N THR A 561 27.90 8.38 -21.47
CA THR A 561 28.38 8.07 -20.12
C THR A 561 28.47 9.33 -19.26
N GLY A 562 28.99 10.44 -19.82
CA GLY A 562 29.04 11.72 -19.10
C GLY A 562 27.67 12.30 -18.79
N LEU A 563 26.70 12.16 -19.70
CA LEU A 563 25.31 12.59 -19.47
C LEU A 563 24.62 11.75 -18.38
N PHE A 564 24.78 10.43 -18.40
CA PHE A 564 24.24 9.57 -17.34
C PHE A 564 24.91 9.81 -15.98
N ALA A 565 26.20 10.16 -15.96
CA ALA A 565 26.86 10.61 -14.74
C ALA A 565 26.28 11.92 -14.19
N LEU A 566 25.88 12.87 -15.03
CA LEU A 566 25.13 14.05 -14.58
C LEU A 566 23.76 13.67 -14.01
N MET A 567 23.04 12.75 -14.65
CA MET A 567 21.75 12.26 -14.14
C MET A 567 21.91 11.59 -12.76
N TYR A 568 22.97 10.82 -12.57
CA TYR A 568 23.32 10.23 -11.27
C TYR A 568 23.51 11.33 -10.21
N ILE A 569 24.31 12.35 -10.51
CA ILE A 569 24.59 13.47 -9.58
C ILE A 569 23.32 14.26 -9.25
N MET A 570 22.38 14.37 -10.19
CA MET A 570 21.08 15.03 -9.99
C MET A 570 20.07 14.22 -9.16
N GLY A 571 20.44 13.01 -8.71
CA GLY A 571 19.60 12.14 -7.88
C GLY A 571 18.89 11.01 -8.64
N PHE A 572 19.03 10.92 -9.96
CA PHE A 572 18.47 9.80 -10.75
C PHE A 572 19.42 8.59 -10.73
N ARG A 573 19.65 8.01 -9.55
CA ARG A 573 20.70 7.00 -9.30
C ARG A 573 20.64 5.79 -10.23
N ILE A 574 19.50 5.10 -10.33
CA ILE A 574 19.35 3.89 -11.17
C ILE A 574 19.53 4.21 -12.65
N VAL A 575 18.94 5.33 -13.09
CA VAL A 575 19.01 5.74 -14.50
C VAL A 575 20.45 6.06 -14.88
N GLY A 576 21.15 6.78 -14.00
CA GLY A 576 22.56 7.13 -14.14
C GLY A 576 23.49 5.91 -14.10
N ASP A 577 23.38 5.05 -13.08
CA ASP A 577 24.28 3.91 -12.89
C ASP A 577 24.15 2.89 -14.02
N ALA A 578 22.93 2.44 -14.30
CA ALA A 578 22.67 1.54 -15.41
C ALA A 578 23.13 2.15 -16.74
N GLY A 579 22.97 3.46 -16.94
CA GLY A 579 23.37 4.14 -18.16
C GLY A 579 24.87 4.17 -18.36
N ILE A 580 25.62 4.53 -17.31
CA ILE A 580 27.09 4.48 -17.30
C ILE A 580 27.58 3.07 -17.63
N LEU A 581 27.04 2.05 -16.97
CA LEU A 581 27.44 0.66 -17.16
C LEU A 581 27.14 0.17 -18.58
N ILE A 582 25.91 0.37 -19.10
CA ILE A 582 25.54 -0.06 -20.45
C ILE A 582 26.43 0.63 -21.50
N CYS A 583 26.68 1.94 -21.37
CA CYS A 583 27.53 2.68 -22.31
C CYS A 583 28.97 2.16 -22.32
N LEU A 584 29.58 1.98 -21.15
CA LEU A 584 30.98 1.55 -21.03
C LEU A 584 31.18 0.09 -21.42
N ILE A 585 30.23 -0.78 -21.08
CA ILE A 585 30.21 -2.17 -21.57
C ILE A 585 30.10 -2.20 -23.09
N SER A 586 29.16 -1.45 -23.66
CA SER A 586 28.96 -1.40 -25.11
C SER A 586 30.21 -0.90 -25.83
N ALA A 587 30.86 0.15 -25.29
CA ALA A 587 32.09 0.71 -25.83
C ALA A 587 33.28 -0.26 -25.77
N SER A 588 33.41 -0.99 -24.66
CA SER A 588 34.48 -1.97 -24.47
C SER A 588 34.27 -3.24 -25.30
N PHE A 589 33.02 -3.73 -25.35
CA PHE A 589 32.67 -4.98 -26.01
C PHE A 589 32.82 -4.91 -27.53
N MET A 590 32.42 -3.79 -28.16
CA MET A 590 32.60 -3.60 -29.61
C MET A 590 34.07 -3.55 -30.07
N LEU A 591 34.99 -3.31 -29.13
CA LEU A 591 36.43 -3.27 -29.37
C LEU A 591 37.08 -4.65 -29.25
N ILE A 592 36.39 -5.70 -28.80
CA ILE A 592 36.97 -7.05 -28.72
C ILE A 592 37.50 -7.50 -30.10
N PRO A 593 38.75 -8.00 -30.22
CA PRO A 593 39.41 -8.24 -31.51
C PRO A 593 38.99 -9.56 -32.18
N VAL A 594 37.68 -9.87 -32.16
CA VAL A 594 37.08 -11.10 -32.69
C VAL A 594 36.05 -10.75 -33.77
N LYS A 595 35.90 -11.60 -34.80
CA LYS A 595 34.82 -11.39 -35.79
C LYS A 595 33.47 -11.73 -35.12
N PRO A 596 32.38 -11.01 -35.39
CA PRO A 596 32.17 -10.01 -36.46
C PRO A 596 32.49 -8.55 -36.07
N TYR A 597 33.06 -8.31 -34.88
CA TYR A 597 33.21 -6.94 -34.38
C TYR A 597 34.23 -6.10 -35.17
N PRO A 598 33.93 -4.81 -35.38
CA PRO A 598 34.82 -3.88 -36.08
C PRO A 598 36.14 -3.65 -35.31
N GLY A 599 36.17 -3.91 -33.99
CA GLY A 599 37.38 -3.87 -33.16
C GLY A 599 38.54 -4.70 -33.73
N LYS A 600 38.25 -5.84 -34.38
CA LYS A 600 39.28 -6.67 -35.05
C LYS A 600 40.00 -5.95 -36.19
N ILE A 601 39.29 -5.12 -36.95
CA ILE A 601 39.86 -4.34 -38.06
C ILE A 601 40.80 -3.28 -37.49
N LEU A 602 40.36 -2.58 -36.44
CA LEU A 602 41.16 -1.56 -35.77
C LEU A 602 42.41 -2.17 -35.13
N PHE A 603 42.29 -3.30 -34.41
CA PHE A 603 43.41 -4.04 -33.83
C PHE A 603 44.48 -4.37 -34.87
N LYS A 604 44.08 -4.93 -36.02
CA LYS A 604 45.02 -5.33 -37.08
C LYS A 604 45.73 -4.16 -37.76
N ARG A 605 45.10 -2.99 -37.85
CA ARG A 605 45.61 -1.83 -38.60
C ARG A 605 46.35 -0.83 -37.70
N ARG A 606 45.81 -0.60 -36.50
CA ARG A 606 46.26 0.42 -35.54
C ARG A 606 46.12 -0.11 -34.10
N PHE A 607 47.01 -1.03 -33.73
CA PHE A 607 47.04 -1.62 -32.40
C PHE A 607 47.07 -0.59 -31.26
N ILE A 608 47.88 0.48 -31.39
CA ILE A 608 48.01 1.51 -30.35
C ILE A 608 46.68 2.25 -30.11
N ILE A 609 45.99 2.64 -31.18
CA ILE A 609 44.69 3.34 -31.08
C ILE A 609 43.64 2.41 -30.48
N TRP A 610 43.62 1.16 -30.94
CA TRP A 610 42.76 0.12 -30.37
C TRP A 610 42.98 -0.03 -28.86
N LEU A 611 44.24 -0.17 -28.44
CA LEU A 611 44.62 -0.40 -27.04
C LEU A 611 44.19 0.77 -26.16
N LEU A 612 44.41 2.01 -26.61
CA LEU A 612 44.00 3.21 -25.87
C LEU A 612 42.48 3.29 -25.69
N LEU A 613 41.71 3.05 -26.75
CA LEU A 613 40.24 3.08 -26.68
C LEU A 613 39.69 1.96 -25.79
N PHE A 614 40.26 0.76 -25.89
CA PHE A 614 39.84 -0.39 -25.10
C PHE A 614 40.17 -0.20 -23.62
N LEU A 615 41.41 0.19 -23.28
CA LEU A 615 41.80 0.43 -21.89
C LEU A 615 40.99 1.55 -21.25
N SER A 616 40.77 2.66 -21.96
CA SER A 616 40.01 3.78 -21.41
C SER A 616 38.57 3.41 -21.09
N SER A 617 37.84 2.72 -21.98
CA SER A 617 36.47 2.30 -21.67
C SER A 617 36.42 1.19 -20.62
N PHE A 618 37.38 0.26 -20.63
CA PHE A 618 37.40 -0.88 -19.70
C PHE A 618 37.79 -0.47 -18.27
N ILE A 619 38.77 0.43 -18.10
CA ILE A 619 39.13 0.97 -16.79
C ILE A 619 37.98 1.81 -16.22
N LEU A 620 37.35 2.64 -17.06
CA LEU A 620 36.16 3.40 -16.63
C LEU A 620 35.01 2.47 -16.25
N TYR A 621 34.81 1.38 -16.99
CA TYR A 621 33.82 0.36 -16.64
C TYR A 621 34.10 -0.27 -15.27
N PHE A 622 35.34 -0.72 -15.05
CA PHE A 622 35.76 -1.33 -13.79
C PHE A 622 35.56 -0.38 -12.60
N THR A 623 35.98 0.88 -12.76
CA THR A 623 35.84 1.90 -11.72
C THR A 623 34.40 2.30 -11.46
N ALA A 624 33.53 2.26 -12.48
CA ALA A 624 32.11 2.53 -12.32
C ALA A 624 31.42 1.40 -11.57
N LEU A 625 31.71 0.14 -11.94
CA LEU A 625 31.13 -1.04 -11.28
C LEU A 625 31.44 -1.09 -9.78
N SER A 626 32.66 -0.73 -9.41
CA SER A 626 33.18 -0.72 -8.03
C SER A 626 33.01 0.62 -7.31
N ASN A 627 32.45 1.64 -7.98
CA ASN A 627 32.28 3.00 -7.47
C ASN A 627 33.57 3.61 -6.86
N ILE A 628 34.73 3.34 -7.48
CA ILE A 628 36.05 3.82 -7.00
C ILE A 628 36.25 5.30 -7.31
N LEU A 629 35.84 5.74 -8.51
CA LEU A 629 36.06 7.10 -8.98
C LEU A 629 34.82 7.97 -8.76
N PRO A 630 34.99 9.25 -8.40
CA PRO A 630 33.88 10.19 -8.35
C PRO A 630 33.17 10.30 -9.70
N HIS A 631 31.85 10.44 -9.68
CA HIS A 631 31.04 10.51 -10.90
C HIS A 631 31.44 11.65 -11.85
N LEU A 632 32.03 12.72 -11.29
CA LEU A 632 32.60 13.85 -12.03
C LEU A 632 33.67 13.43 -13.05
N VAL A 633 34.41 12.35 -12.81
CA VAL A 633 35.42 11.84 -13.75
C VAL A 633 34.77 11.38 -15.06
N TYR A 634 33.61 10.71 -14.99
CA TYR A 634 32.87 10.30 -16.19
C TYR A 634 32.30 11.50 -16.95
N VAL A 635 31.89 12.56 -16.24
CA VAL A 635 31.48 13.83 -16.87
C VAL A 635 32.62 14.45 -17.66
N VAL A 636 33.83 14.51 -17.08
CA VAL A 636 35.03 15.02 -17.76
C VAL A 636 35.37 14.17 -19.00
N ALA A 637 35.28 12.84 -18.90
CA ALA A 637 35.50 11.95 -20.04
C ALA A 637 34.47 12.17 -21.17
N GLY A 638 33.20 12.43 -20.81
CA GLY A 638 32.14 12.78 -21.74
C GLY A 638 32.39 14.12 -22.44
N LEU A 639 32.79 15.16 -21.69
CA LEU A 639 33.15 16.47 -22.24
C LEU A 639 34.34 16.39 -23.19
N PHE A 640 35.37 15.62 -22.85
CA PHE A 640 36.50 15.38 -23.74
C PHE A 640 36.05 14.74 -25.06
N SER A 641 35.11 13.79 -25.00
CA SER A 641 34.53 13.15 -26.17
C SER A 641 33.70 14.11 -27.02
N LEU A 642 32.96 15.04 -26.39
CA LEU A 642 32.25 16.11 -27.08
C LEU A 642 33.21 17.02 -27.86
N ILE A 643 34.32 17.44 -27.22
CA ILE A 643 35.34 18.27 -27.87
C ILE A 643 35.91 17.57 -29.10
N LEU A 644 36.21 16.27 -29.01
CA LEU A 644 36.70 15.48 -30.14
C LEU A 644 35.66 15.35 -31.27
N LEU A 645 34.38 15.16 -30.94
CA LEU A 645 33.29 15.11 -31.92
C LEU A 645 33.12 16.45 -32.65
N LEU A 646 33.17 17.56 -31.91
CA LEU A 646 33.11 18.91 -32.49
C LEU A 646 34.32 19.20 -33.38
N TYR A 647 35.52 18.82 -32.92
CA TYR A 647 36.76 18.98 -33.69
C TYR A 647 36.72 18.23 -35.03
N GLU A 648 36.17 17.01 -35.03
CA GLU A 648 36.00 16.20 -36.25
C GLU A 648 34.95 16.79 -37.23
N GLN A 649 33.95 17.54 -36.75
CA GLN A 649 32.99 18.25 -37.61
C GLN A 649 33.57 19.50 -38.26
N VAL A 650 34.44 20.24 -37.58
CA VAL A 650 35.02 21.51 -38.08
C VAL A 650 36.02 21.27 -39.23
N LEU A 651 36.79 20.18 -39.20
CA LEU A 651 37.78 19.83 -40.24
C LEU A 651 37.18 19.06 -41.43
N THR A 652 36.31 19.72 -42.19
CA THR A 652 35.65 19.15 -43.38
C THR A 652 36.59 18.87 -44.57
N GLN A 653 37.82 19.42 -44.60
CA GLN A 653 38.80 19.14 -45.67
C GLN A 653 39.76 17.97 -45.39
N GLY A 654 39.59 17.28 -44.27
CA GLY A 654 40.33 16.06 -43.97
C GLY A 654 40.06 15.61 -42.55
N SER A 655 39.16 14.63 -42.40
CA SER A 655 38.82 14.00 -41.13
C SER A 655 40.06 13.73 -40.28
N PHE A 656 40.06 14.26 -39.06
CA PHE A 656 41.11 14.00 -38.07
C PHE A 656 41.22 12.49 -37.81
N ILE A 657 40.10 11.79 -37.70
CA ILE A 657 40.05 10.33 -37.53
C ILE A 657 40.71 9.61 -38.72
N LEU A 658 40.43 10.02 -39.97
CA LEU A 658 41.06 9.40 -41.15
C LEU A 658 42.57 9.63 -41.18
N ARG A 659 43.05 10.81 -40.75
CA ARG A 659 44.50 11.09 -40.60
C ARG A 659 45.12 10.23 -39.50
N LEU A 660 44.46 10.13 -38.35
CA LEU A 660 44.89 9.33 -37.19
C LEU A 660 45.07 7.85 -37.59
N VAL A 661 44.15 7.32 -38.39
CA VAL A 661 44.17 5.93 -38.85
C VAL A 661 45.10 5.73 -40.06
N LYS A 662 45.64 6.81 -40.63
CA LYS A 662 46.35 6.89 -41.94
C LYS A 662 45.58 6.17 -43.05
N ALA A 663 44.34 6.61 -43.28
CA ALA A 663 43.54 6.13 -44.39
C ALA A 663 44.19 6.51 -45.74
N PRO A 664 44.01 5.70 -46.80
CA PRO A 664 44.44 6.09 -48.15
C PRO A 664 43.73 7.38 -48.60
N ALA A 665 44.41 8.17 -49.45
CA ALA A 665 43.83 9.40 -49.99
C ALA A 665 42.49 9.10 -50.71
N LEU A 666 41.44 9.83 -50.34
CA LEU A 666 40.11 9.66 -50.92
C LEU A 666 40.17 9.99 -52.43
N PRO A 667 39.62 9.16 -53.32
CA PRO A 667 39.37 9.59 -54.69
C PRO A 667 38.35 10.76 -54.67
N PRO A 668 38.41 11.68 -55.64
CA PRO A 668 37.46 12.78 -55.73
C PRO A 668 36.03 12.22 -55.80
N PRO A 669 35.04 12.89 -55.17
CA PRO A 669 33.67 12.40 -55.16
C PRO A 669 33.14 12.25 -56.60
N PRO A 670 32.46 11.14 -56.94
CA PRO A 670 31.85 10.98 -58.26
C PRO A 670 30.84 12.10 -58.51
N GLN A 671 30.86 12.69 -59.72
CA GLN A 671 30.09 13.88 -60.13
C GLN A 671 28.55 13.69 -60.18
N THR A 672 28.00 12.59 -59.66
CA THR A 672 26.58 12.21 -59.78
C THR A 672 25.85 12.11 -58.44
N MET A 673 26.28 12.81 -57.39
CA MET A 673 25.42 13.02 -56.22
C MET A 673 24.48 14.19 -56.46
N LYS A 674 23.28 13.91 -56.99
CA LYS A 674 22.13 14.80 -56.79
C LYS A 674 21.91 14.93 -55.28
N ARG A 675 22.34 16.06 -54.71
CA ARG A 675 22.02 16.45 -53.33
C ARG A 675 20.51 16.34 -53.14
N PHE A 676 20.10 15.61 -52.10
CA PHE A 676 18.73 15.46 -51.67
C PHE A 676 18.07 16.84 -51.49
N LYS A 677 16.86 17.00 -52.06
CA LYS A 677 15.88 17.97 -51.53
C LYS A 677 15.26 17.34 -50.28
N ILE A 678 15.22 18.13 -49.22
CA ILE A 678 14.59 17.82 -47.91
C ILE A 678 13.12 17.47 -48.11
#